data_AF-A0A815SJD0-F1
#
_entry.id   AF-A0A815SJD0-F1
#
_cell.length_a   1.000
_cell.length_b   1.000
_cell.length_c   1.000
_cell.angle_alpha   90.00
_cell.angle_beta   90.00
_cell.angle_gamma   90.00
#
_symmetry.space_group_name_H-M   'P 1'
#
loop_
_entity.id
_entity.type
_entity.pdbx_description
1 polymer ?
#
loop_
_entity_poly.entity_id
_entity_poly.type
_entity_poly.pdbx_seq_one_letter_code
_entity_poly.pdbx_strand_id
1 'polypeptide(L)'
;MASNFKLDNNDLEIFTLIWLDAEVNGPENKQTQNDFRQLSIDFKTFDSIYDCELYIESLSIDTRIVLIVSGRLGREMVPRIHEIKQIHLIYVYCFDRKGNLGWTKNYSKIKDVLTEKKDLIKQIRNDNKKEIYQINNESLYINIYTNKSDDQFIYSQLLIDYLLKMKINSIIDKQFFTLCEIEYDENNLELKILEEFQQNNSSENSLDLLIKDKFLSKLLTKAFNRKNINLLYLFRFYIRNIHQQLELHKCLTSINVYYSYLITDEEFEQLKNSIGKFISINTFLLTTFQYDKAFLALKQANNSKKILFEIFADPSIDDIKLFADIKSFNSSINQSQILFMLGSIFHIEKLSQQDDIWICQMNLSSRNHPDLKNIFERIKEEDGDSETDLLSFGNFLARIGQHDDAEKYYKHVLNELPSNHEDIHVVYRNLGNVAYIKNDYDKSLEYHLKSLEIQKRLFKSDDSNIANSYNCLGVVYFNKNNYKQAINSYEKALNILNLTLENNHTKIATCLNNIGLVYRTEKNYFKALDSYRKVLDIEKKYLSENHSDLGQTYHNIGALYWCCGFYDNAMEYYNLSLENKYQYLPSQHISIAMTLENIGLIHENKNNIQEALKYYKEAAIIYRHTLSPVHSDVLQIENNISRALSHLK
;
A
#
# COMPACT_ATOMS: atom_id res chain seq x y z
N MET A 1 18.03 -13.10 -21.40
CA MET A 1 16.94 -13.98 -21.89
C MET A 1 15.64 -13.25 -21.63
N ALA A 2 14.88 -12.90 -22.65
CA ALA A 2 13.55 -12.28 -22.47
C ALA A 2 12.60 -13.33 -21.88
N SER A 3 12.03 -13.04 -20.72
CA SER A 3 11.28 -13.97 -19.87
C SER A 3 9.78 -13.68 -19.92
N ASN A 4 8.92 -14.69 -19.77
CA ASN A 4 7.49 -14.62 -20.08
C ASN A 4 6.63 -14.49 -18.82
N PHE A 5 6.51 -13.28 -18.28
CA PHE A 5 5.48 -13.01 -17.28
C PHE A 5 4.10 -13.16 -17.93
N LYS A 6 3.34 -14.20 -17.54
CA LYS A 6 1.97 -14.45 -18.01
C LYS A 6 1.01 -14.22 -16.87
N LEU A 7 0.20 -13.16 -16.99
CA LEU A 7 -0.92 -12.90 -16.09
C LEU A 7 -2.04 -13.88 -16.42
N ASP A 8 -2.66 -14.44 -15.39
CA ASP A 8 -3.86 -15.26 -15.55
C ASP A 8 -5.07 -14.34 -15.80
N ASN A 9 -6.11 -14.81 -16.49
CA ASN A 9 -7.30 -13.98 -16.75
C ASN A 9 -8.00 -13.55 -15.46
N ASN A 10 -7.84 -14.34 -14.40
CA ASN A 10 -8.33 -14.06 -13.05
C ASN A 10 -7.60 -12.86 -12.42
N ASP A 11 -6.40 -12.53 -12.91
CA ASP A 11 -5.58 -11.43 -12.40
C ASP A 11 -6.05 -10.04 -12.85
N LEU A 12 -7.01 -10.02 -13.78
CA LEU A 12 -7.46 -8.84 -14.51
C LEU A 12 -8.90 -8.46 -14.10
N GLU A 13 -9.49 -9.21 -13.17
CA GLU A 13 -10.86 -9.00 -12.71
C GLU A 13 -11.03 -7.70 -11.91
N ILE A 14 -12.22 -7.14 -12.06
CA ILE A 14 -12.55 -5.78 -11.63
C ILE A 14 -13.72 -5.81 -10.65
N PHE A 15 -13.69 -6.73 -9.68
CA PHE A 15 -14.63 -6.79 -8.55
C PHE A 15 -14.05 -7.60 -7.39
N THR A 16 -14.44 -7.25 -6.17
CA THR A 16 -14.14 -8.00 -4.94
C THR A 16 -15.16 -9.12 -4.80
N LEU A 17 -14.71 -10.37 -4.67
CA LEU A 17 -15.59 -11.51 -4.49
C LEU A 17 -15.61 -11.90 -3.01
N ILE A 18 -16.79 -11.87 -2.40
CA ILE A 18 -16.96 -12.24 -0.99
C ILE A 18 -17.80 -13.51 -0.93
N TRP A 19 -17.37 -14.52 -0.17
CA TRP A 19 -18.17 -15.71 0.12
C TRP A 19 -18.48 -15.81 1.61
N LEU A 20 -19.75 -15.63 1.96
CA LEU A 20 -20.28 -15.79 3.31
C LEU A 20 -21.00 -17.14 3.45
N ASP A 21 -20.39 -18.06 4.17
CA ASP A 21 -20.98 -19.36 4.51
C ASP A 21 -20.47 -19.84 5.88
N ALA A 22 -21.35 -20.38 6.71
CA ALA A 22 -20.99 -20.86 8.05
C ALA A 22 -19.93 -21.98 8.01
N GLU A 23 -19.88 -22.73 6.91
CA GLU A 23 -18.92 -23.82 6.71
C GLU A 23 -17.86 -23.45 5.66
N VAL A 24 -17.68 -22.16 5.34
CA VAL A 24 -16.80 -21.72 4.25
C VAL A 24 -15.36 -22.25 4.41
N ASN A 25 -14.87 -22.33 5.65
CA ASN A 25 -13.53 -22.78 6.01
C ASN A 25 -13.42 -24.31 6.21
N GLY A 26 -14.50 -25.05 5.97
CA GLY A 26 -14.55 -26.51 6.09
C GLY A 26 -13.70 -27.23 5.03
N PRO A 27 -13.25 -28.48 5.30
CA PRO A 27 -12.38 -29.24 4.40
C PRO A 27 -13.03 -29.52 3.03
N GLU A 28 -14.35 -29.67 2.97
CA GLU A 28 -15.11 -29.92 1.74
C GLU A 28 -15.13 -28.69 0.81
N ASN A 29 -14.98 -27.49 1.36
CA ASN A 29 -15.03 -26.23 0.61
C ASN A 29 -13.67 -25.74 0.11
N LYS A 30 -12.57 -26.42 0.48
CA LYS A 30 -11.20 -26.01 0.10
C LYS A 30 -11.00 -25.93 -1.42
N GLN A 31 -11.55 -26.88 -2.18
CA GLN A 31 -11.49 -26.84 -3.64
C GLN A 31 -12.33 -25.71 -4.21
N THR A 32 -13.53 -25.48 -3.66
CA THR A 32 -14.41 -24.38 -4.08
C THR A 32 -13.78 -23.02 -3.81
N GLN A 33 -13.12 -22.84 -2.66
CA GLN A 33 -12.33 -21.63 -2.40
C GLN A 33 -11.21 -21.45 -3.43
N ASN A 34 -10.50 -22.50 -3.82
CA ASN A 34 -9.47 -22.40 -4.86
C ASN A 34 -10.07 -22.00 -6.21
N ASP A 35 -11.23 -22.55 -6.56
CA ASP A 35 -11.92 -22.21 -7.80
C ASP A 35 -12.48 -20.77 -7.78
N PHE A 36 -12.89 -20.24 -6.62
CA PHE A 36 -13.31 -18.84 -6.47
C PHE A 36 -12.13 -17.87 -6.39
N ARG A 37 -10.97 -18.29 -5.85
CA ARG A 37 -9.70 -17.56 -6.00
C ARG A 37 -9.25 -17.50 -7.46
N GLN A 38 -9.66 -18.47 -8.28
CA GLN A 38 -9.56 -18.43 -9.74
C GLN A 38 -10.73 -17.69 -10.40
N LEU A 39 -11.56 -16.98 -9.65
CA LEU A 39 -12.41 -15.94 -10.22
C LEU A 39 -11.75 -14.61 -9.91
N SER A 40 -11.83 -14.17 -8.65
CA SER A 40 -11.27 -12.88 -8.24
C SER A 40 -10.02 -13.07 -7.37
N ILE A 41 -8.98 -12.26 -7.62
CA ILE A 41 -7.82 -12.17 -6.73
C ILE A 41 -8.25 -11.63 -5.35
N ASP A 42 -9.12 -10.62 -5.33
CA ASP A 42 -9.66 -10.05 -4.11
C ASP A 42 -10.85 -10.88 -3.62
N PHE A 43 -10.54 -12.14 -3.31
CA PHE A 43 -11.48 -13.11 -2.78
C PHE A 43 -11.36 -13.21 -1.27
N LYS A 44 -12.46 -12.94 -0.57
CA LYS A 44 -12.55 -13.07 0.89
C LYS A 44 -13.65 -14.03 1.30
N THR A 45 -13.41 -14.76 2.37
CA THR A 45 -14.35 -15.73 2.94
C THR A 45 -14.67 -15.34 4.37
N PHE A 46 -15.94 -15.41 4.73
CA PHE A 46 -16.43 -15.14 6.08
C PHE A 46 -17.37 -16.26 6.52
N ASP A 47 -17.25 -16.67 7.78
CA ASP A 47 -18.19 -17.56 8.47
C ASP A 47 -19.12 -16.81 9.43
N SER A 48 -18.89 -15.50 9.58
CA SER A 48 -19.57 -14.58 10.48
C SER A 48 -20.14 -13.39 9.69
N ILE A 49 -21.42 -13.06 9.93
CA ILE A 49 -22.06 -11.88 9.32
C ILE A 49 -21.38 -10.60 9.79
N TYR A 50 -21.03 -10.51 11.07
CA TYR A 50 -20.46 -9.31 11.68
C TYR A 50 -19.11 -8.93 11.03
N ASP A 51 -18.22 -9.90 10.87
CA ASP A 51 -16.90 -9.66 10.27
C ASP A 51 -17.01 -9.33 8.77
N CYS A 52 -17.99 -9.94 8.09
CA CYS A 52 -18.29 -9.64 6.70
C CYS A 52 -18.82 -8.21 6.52
N GLU A 53 -19.73 -7.76 7.38
CA GLU A 53 -20.27 -6.38 7.38
C GLU A 53 -19.16 -5.36 7.65
N LEU A 54 -18.35 -5.57 8.69
CA LEU A 54 -17.20 -4.70 8.99
C LEU A 54 -16.21 -4.62 7.82
N TYR A 55 -15.96 -5.74 7.15
CA TYR A 55 -15.09 -5.74 5.98
C TYR A 55 -15.70 -4.93 4.84
N ILE A 56 -16.99 -5.12 4.52
CA ILE A 56 -17.69 -4.35 3.48
C ILE A 56 -17.62 -2.84 3.79
N GLU A 57 -17.85 -2.44 5.03
CA GLU A 57 -17.78 -1.04 5.48
C GLU A 57 -16.37 -0.46 5.39
N SER A 58 -15.34 -1.30 5.52
CA SER A 58 -13.93 -0.87 5.38
C SER A 58 -13.51 -0.62 3.92
N LEU A 59 -14.26 -1.13 2.95
CA LEU A 59 -13.93 -0.99 1.52
C LEU A 59 -14.36 0.39 0.99
N SER A 60 -13.63 0.89 -0.01
CA SER A 60 -14.00 2.12 -0.73
C SER A 60 -15.43 2.04 -1.29
N ILE A 61 -16.12 3.18 -1.37
CA ILE A 61 -17.51 3.27 -1.86
C ILE A 61 -17.65 2.89 -3.35
N ASP A 62 -16.54 2.94 -4.09
CA ASP A 62 -16.47 2.58 -5.50
C ASP A 62 -16.12 1.10 -5.74
N THR A 63 -15.87 0.35 -4.67
CA THR A 63 -15.58 -1.08 -4.77
C THR A 63 -16.83 -1.84 -5.24
N ARG A 64 -16.71 -2.53 -6.37
CA ARG A 64 -17.76 -3.43 -6.88
C ARG A 64 -17.65 -4.75 -6.13
N ILE A 65 -18.62 -5.05 -5.28
CA ILE A 65 -18.66 -6.28 -4.49
C ILE A 65 -19.62 -7.27 -5.14
N VAL A 66 -19.12 -8.45 -5.46
CA VAL A 66 -19.94 -9.63 -5.78
C VAL A 66 -19.97 -10.50 -4.54
N LEU A 67 -21.17 -10.69 -3.98
CA LEU A 67 -21.36 -11.42 -2.74
C LEU A 67 -22.02 -12.77 -3.02
N ILE A 68 -21.37 -13.85 -2.58
CA ILE A 68 -21.93 -15.19 -2.54
C ILE A 68 -22.38 -15.45 -1.11
N VAL A 69 -23.65 -15.76 -0.89
CA VAL A 69 -24.19 -16.09 0.43
C VAL A 69 -24.81 -17.48 0.47
N SER A 70 -24.70 -18.15 1.60
CA SER A 70 -25.52 -19.33 1.89
C SER A 70 -26.99 -18.96 2.08
N GLY A 71 -27.91 -19.91 1.89
CA GLY A 71 -29.34 -19.63 2.06
C GLY A 71 -29.73 -19.20 3.48
N ARG A 72 -29.01 -19.67 4.50
CA ARG A 72 -29.27 -19.29 5.91
C ARG A 72 -28.72 -17.90 6.22
N LEU A 73 -27.42 -17.69 6.00
CA LEU A 73 -26.78 -16.40 6.31
C LEU A 73 -27.28 -15.29 5.39
N GLY A 74 -27.61 -15.61 4.14
CA GLY A 74 -28.19 -14.67 3.18
C GLY A 74 -29.53 -14.08 3.65
N ARG A 75 -30.40 -14.87 4.29
CA ARG A 75 -31.68 -14.37 4.84
C ARG A 75 -31.50 -13.33 5.94
N GLU A 76 -30.39 -13.40 6.69
CA GLU A 76 -30.10 -12.48 7.78
C GLU A 76 -29.29 -11.26 7.30
N MET A 77 -28.32 -11.46 6.41
CA MET A 77 -27.41 -10.41 5.95
C MET A 77 -28.01 -9.53 4.85
N VAL A 78 -28.61 -10.12 3.80
CA VAL A 78 -29.06 -9.34 2.64
C VAL A 78 -30.04 -8.20 2.99
N PRO A 79 -30.99 -8.35 3.93
CA PRO A 79 -31.84 -7.25 4.37
C PRO A 79 -31.09 -6.03 4.94
N ARG A 80 -29.86 -6.22 5.42
CA ARG A 80 -29.04 -5.15 6.03
C ARG A 80 -28.17 -4.43 5.00
N ILE A 81 -27.75 -5.14 3.95
CA ILE A 81 -26.74 -4.65 3.00
C ILE A 81 -27.30 -4.35 1.60
N HIS A 82 -28.54 -4.72 1.28
CA HIS A 82 -29.04 -4.60 -0.09
C HIS A 82 -29.08 -3.15 -0.60
N GLU A 83 -29.18 -2.15 0.28
CA GLU A 83 -29.14 -0.73 -0.12
C GLU A 83 -27.72 -0.19 -0.29
N ILE A 84 -26.68 -0.92 0.16
CA ILE A 84 -25.29 -0.46 0.08
C ILE A 84 -24.82 -0.39 -1.38
N LYS A 85 -24.37 0.79 -1.82
CA LYS A 85 -23.96 1.06 -3.22
C LYS A 85 -22.87 0.11 -3.74
N GLN A 86 -21.92 -0.26 -2.88
CA GLN A 86 -20.80 -1.16 -3.20
C GLN A 86 -21.26 -2.58 -3.55
N ILE A 87 -22.34 -3.05 -2.91
CA ILE A 87 -22.92 -4.36 -3.18
C ILE A 87 -23.56 -4.31 -4.55
N HIS A 88 -22.94 -5.00 -5.47
CA HIS A 88 -23.28 -4.92 -6.87
C HIS A 88 -24.14 -6.11 -7.32
N LEU A 89 -23.70 -7.33 -7.03
CA LEU A 89 -24.47 -8.55 -7.29
C LEU A 89 -24.41 -9.49 -6.09
N ILE A 90 -25.53 -10.15 -5.81
CA ILE A 90 -25.64 -11.17 -4.78
C ILE A 90 -26.06 -12.49 -5.43
N TYR A 91 -25.31 -13.56 -5.17
CA TYR A 91 -25.64 -14.92 -5.55
C TYR A 91 -25.93 -15.75 -4.31
N VAL A 92 -27.04 -16.48 -4.32
CA VAL A 92 -27.34 -17.42 -3.24
C VAL A 92 -26.86 -18.79 -3.66
N TYR A 93 -25.82 -19.30 -3.01
CA TYR A 93 -25.27 -20.63 -3.26
C TYR A 93 -25.75 -21.60 -2.18
N CYS A 94 -26.66 -22.51 -2.53
CA CYS A 94 -27.25 -23.44 -1.56
C CYS A 94 -27.89 -24.66 -2.23
N PHE A 95 -28.00 -25.77 -1.51
CA PHE A 95 -28.67 -26.98 -2.01
C PHE A 95 -30.20 -26.82 -2.17
N ASP A 96 -30.86 -26.07 -1.29
CA ASP A 96 -32.31 -25.89 -1.33
C ASP A 96 -32.71 -24.64 -2.14
N ARG A 97 -32.78 -24.80 -3.47
CA ARG A 97 -33.20 -23.71 -4.36
C ARG A 97 -34.63 -23.24 -4.07
N LYS A 98 -35.58 -24.17 -3.87
CA LYS A 98 -37.01 -23.84 -3.73
C LYS A 98 -37.29 -23.07 -2.45
N GLY A 99 -36.67 -23.44 -1.33
CA GLY A 99 -36.83 -22.73 -0.06
C GLY A 99 -36.22 -21.33 -0.04
N ASN A 100 -35.30 -21.02 -0.96
CA ASN A 100 -34.65 -19.72 -1.02
C ASN A 100 -35.24 -18.78 -2.09
N LEU A 101 -35.84 -19.30 -3.17
CA LEU A 101 -36.47 -18.48 -4.23
C LEU A 101 -37.55 -17.51 -3.74
N GLY A 102 -38.19 -17.79 -2.61
CA GLY A 102 -39.27 -16.95 -2.08
C GLY A 102 -38.79 -15.59 -1.58
N TRP A 103 -37.76 -15.58 -0.72
CA TRP A 103 -37.25 -14.34 -0.13
C TRP A 103 -36.34 -13.57 -1.07
N THR A 104 -35.68 -14.26 -2.01
CA THR A 104 -34.73 -13.60 -2.92
C THR A 104 -35.39 -12.63 -3.89
N LYS A 105 -36.64 -12.88 -4.26
CA LYS A 105 -37.43 -11.99 -5.14
C LYS A 105 -37.67 -10.60 -4.53
N ASN A 106 -37.51 -10.45 -3.22
CA ASN A 106 -37.70 -9.18 -2.54
C ASN A 106 -36.51 -8.23 -2.68
N TYR A 107 -35.37 -8.69 -3.21
CA TYR A 107 -34.14 -7.93 -3.29
C TYR A 107 -33.60 -7.92 -4.73
N SER A 108 -33.58 -6.73 -5.34
CA SER A 108 -33.21 -6.54 -6.76
C SER A 108 -31.77 -6.91 -7.10
N LYS A 109 -30.86 -6.83 -6.12
CA LYS A 109 -29.45 -7.18 -6.28
C LYS A 109 -29.18 -8.68 -6.24
N ILE A 110 -30.16 -9.50 -5.85
CA ILE A 110 -30.00 -10.95 -5.91
C ILE A 110 -30.26 -11.41 -7.33
N LYS A 111 -29.24 -12.01 -7.94
CA LYS A 111 -29.27 -12.38 -9.34
C LYS A 111 -29.92 -13.74 -9.56
N ASP A 112 -29.49 -14.74 -8.80
CA ASP A 112 -30.05 -16.11 -8.87
C ASP A 112 -29.76 -16.90 -7.58
N VAL A 113 -30.47 -18.02 -7.45
CA VAL A 113 -30.25 -19.06 -6.45
C VAL A 113 -29.73 -20.29 -7.17
N LEU A 114 -28.49 -20.65 -6.87
CA LEU A 114 -27.72 -21.66 -7.58
C LEU A 114 -27.35 -22.81 -6.65
N THR A 115 -27.46 -24.03 -7.19
CA THR A 115 -27.17 -25.27 -6.47
C THR A 115 -25.83 -25.87 -6.86
N GLU A 116 -25.38 -25.60 -8.09
CA GLU A 116 -24.17 -26.17 -8.68
C GLU A 116 -23.07 -25.12 -8.80
N LYS A 117 -21.87 -25.45 -8.32
CA LYS A 117 -20.69 -24.56 -8.37
C LYS A 117 -20.36 -24.13 -9.80
N LYS A 118 -20.44 -25.06 -10.76
CA LYS A 118 -20.10 -24.78 -12.17
C LYS A 118 -20.99 -23.71 -12.78
N ASP A 119 -22.28 -23.75 -12.45
CA ASP A 119 -23.27 -22.78 -12.95
C ASP A 119 -23.05 -21.41 -12.31
N LEU A 120 -22.74 -21.37 -11.01
CA LEU A 120 -22.36 -20.15 -10.30
C LEU A 120 -21.15 -19.47 -10.90
N ILE A 121 -20.05 -20.21 -11.09
CA ILE A 121 -18.83 -19.69 -11.71
C ILE A 121 -19.13 -19.13 -13.12
N LYS A 122 -19.89 -19.87 -13.93
CA LYS A 122 -20.27 -19.46 -15.28
C LYS A 122 -21.12 -18.19 -15.27
N GLN A 123 -22.05 -18.08 -14.34
CA GLN A 123 -22.96 -16.94 -14.24
C GLN A 123 -22.23 -15.68 -13.77
N ILE A 124 -21.39 -15.78 -12.74
CA ILE A 124 -20.52 -14.69 -12.28
C ILE A 124 -19.69 -14.14 -13.44
N ARG A 125 -19.05 -15.02 -14.23
CA ARG A 125 -18.27 -14.61 -15.40
C ARG A 125 -19.11 -13.89 -16.46
N ASN A 126 -20.29 -14.39 -16.76
CA ASN A 126 -21.15 -13.79 -17.78
C ASN A 126 -21.74 -12.44 -17.36
N ASP A 127 -22.17 -12.30 -16.10
CA ASP A 127 -22.78 -11.06 -15.61
C ASP A 127 -21.73 -9.95 -15.49
N ASN A 128 -20.50 -10.29 -15.07
CA ASN A 128 -19.41 -9.32 -15.02
C ASN A 128 -18.92 -8.89 -16.41
N LYS A 129 -19.01 -9.75 -17.44
CA LYS A 129 -18.72 -9.38 -18.84
C LYS A 129 -19.72 -8.36 -19.42
N LYS A 130 -21.02 -8.49 -19.11
CA LYS A 130 -22.09 -7.68 -19.73
C LYS A 130 -22.22 -6.24 -19.23
N GLU A 131 -21.79 -5.94 -18.01
CA GLU A 131 -22.04 -4.63 -17.37
C GLU A 131 -20.85 -3.66 -17.41
N ILE A 132 -19.69 -4.09 -17.92
CA ILE A 132 -18.59 -3.16 -18.25
C ILE A 132 -19.04 -2.17 -19.33
N TYR A 133 -20.04 -2.54 -20.14
CA TYR A 133 -20.65 -1.71 -21.19
C TYR A 133 -21.61 -0.60 -20.68
N GLN A 134 -22.01 -0.58 -19.39
CA GLN A 134 -23.11 0.28 -18.93
C GLN A 134 -22.75 1.40 -17.91
N ILE A 135 -21.49 1.50 -17.46
CA ILE A 135 -21.13 2.57 -16.50
C ILE A 135 -20.61 3.79 -17.26
N ASN A 136 -21.48 4.79 -17.36
CA ASN A 136 -21.34 5.96 -18.25
C ASN A 136 -20.80 7.24 -17.58
N ASN A 137 -20.21 7.17 -16.39
CA ASN A 137 -19.63 8.36 -15.75
C ASN A 137 -18.13 8.13 -15.54
N GLU A 138 -17.33 8.85 -16.33
CA GLU A 138 -15.90 9.01 -16.14
C GLU A 138 -15.68 9.71 -14.81
N SER A 139 -15.30 9.00 -13.74
CA SER A 139 -14.84 9.66 -12.53
C SER A 139 -13.38 10.08 -12.70
N LEU A 140 -13.06 11.34 -12.42
CA LEU A 140 -11.69 11.83 -12.40
C LEU A 140 -11.01 11.23 -11.17
N TYR A 141 -10.00 10.40 -11.37
CA TYR A 141 -9.29 9.83 -10.23
C TYR A 141 -8.31 10.84 -9.65
N ILE A 142 -8.80 11.61 -8.67
CA ILE A 142 -8.07 12.65 -7.96
C ILE A 142 -7.52 12.06 -6.66
N ASN A 143 -6.20 11.99 -6.55
CA ASN A 143 -5.54 11.78 -5.27
C ASN A 143 -5.18 13.11 -4.64
N ILE A 144 -5.46 13.26 -3.35
CA ILE A 144 -5.14 14.45 -2.57
C ILE A 144 -3.92 14.17 -1.71
N TYR A 145 -2.97 15.09 -1.70
CA TYR A 145 -1.83 15.03 -0.81
C TYR A 145 -2.23 15.47 0.61
N THR A 146 -1.97 14.64 1.62
CA THR A 146 -2.38 14.88 3.02
C THR A 146 -1.21 14.99 4.01
N ASN A 147 0.03 15.13 3.53
CA ASN A 147 1.28 15.16 4.32
C ASN A 147 1.52 13.90 5.17
N LYS A 148 0.85 12.77 4.87
CA LYS A 148 1.08 11.51 5.58
C LYS A 148 2.07 10.63 4.83
N SER A 149 2.90 9.88 5.56
CA SER A 149 3.91 8.99 4.99
C SER A 149 3.32 7.92 4.08
N ASP A 150 2.08 7.51 4.33
CA ASP A 150 1.42 6.38 3.65
C ASP A 150 0.32 6.85 2.68
N ASP A 151 0.43 8.10 2.18
CA ASP A 151 -0.61 8.69 1.33
C ASP A 151 -0.70 8.05 -0.06
N GLN A 152 -1.94 7.76 -0.46
CA GLN A 152 -2.30 7.24 -1.78
C GLN A 152 -1.79 8.11 -2.94
N PHE A 153 -1.65 9.41 -2.71
CA PHE A 153 -1.01 10.35 -3.62
C PHE A 153 0.40 9.89 -4.00
N ILE A 154 1.24 9.61 -3.00
CA ILE A 154 2.65 9.22 -3.18
C ILE A 154 2.71 7.86 -3.86
N TYR A 155 1.90 6.91 -3.38
CA TYR A 155 1.76 5.57 -3.96
C TYR A 155 1.54 5.61 -5.47
N SER A 156 0.54 6.36 -5.94
CA SER A 156 0.22 6.38 -7.37
C SER A 156 1.33 7.03 -8.19
N GLN A 157 1.95 8.09 -7.67
CA GLN A 157 3.06 8.76 -8.36
C GLN A 157 4.24 7.83 -8.60
N LEU A 158 4.67 7.12 -7.55
CA LEU A 158 5.78 6.18 -7.64
C LEU A 158 5.46 5.00 -8.53
N LEU A 159 4.25 4.45 -8.42
CA LEU A 159 3.82 3.33 -9.24
C LEU A 159 3.90 3.70 -10.73
N ILE A 160 3.44 4.89 -11.10
CA ILE A 160 3.55 5.39 -12.47
C ILE A 160 5.00 5.47 -12.92
N ASP A 161 5.89 6.01 -12.09
CA ASP A 161 7.31 6.15 -12.41
C ASP A 161 8.01 4.80 -12.59
N TYR A 162 7.68 3.84 -11.73
CA TYR A 162 8.13 2.46 -11.87
C TYR A 162 7.67 1.86 -13.20
N LEU A 163 6.39 1.95 -13.52
CA LEU A 163 5.84 1.42 -14.78
C LEU A 163 6.52 2.03 -16.01
N LEU A 164 6.87 3.32 -15.97
CA LEU A 164 7.62 4.01 -17.03
C LEU A 164 9.07 3.50 -17.17
N LYS A 165 9.74 3.19 -16.05
CA LYS A 165 11.13 2.70 -16.00
C LYS A 165 11.27 1.21 -16.34
N MET A 166 10.19 0.43 -16.41
CA MET A 166 10.26 -1.01 -16.66
C MET A 166 10.61 -1.39 -18.11
N LYS A 167 11.41 -2.45 -18.27
CA LYS A 167 11.76 -3.04 -19.58
C LYS A 167 10.54 -3.45 -20.40
N ILE A 168 10.58 -3.17 -21.70
CA ILE A 168 9.58 -3.64 -22.66
C ILE A 168 9.85 -5.11 -22.98
N ASN A 169 8.77 -5.87 -23.11
CA ASN A 169 8.83 -7.29 -23.41
C ASN A 169 7.66 -7.66 -24.34
N SER A 170 8.00 -8.10 -25.55
CA SER A 170 7.07 -8.36 -26.65
C SER A 170 5.97 -9.38 -26.35
N ILE A 171 6.15 -10.22 -25.35
CA ILE A 171 5.15 -11.23 -24.95
C ILE A 171 4.09 -10.64 -24.04
N ILE A 172 4.42 -9.61 -23.29
CA ILE A 172 3.47 -8.92 -22.45
C ILE A 172 2.63 -7.95 -23.28
N ASP A 173 3.21 -7.37 -24.34
CA ASP A 173 2.46 -6.60 -25.34
C ASP A 173 1.34 -7.46 -25.95
N LYS A 174 1.64 -8.73 -26.28
CA LYS A 174 0.62 -9.68 -26.74
C LYS A 174 -0.47 -9.96 -25.70
N GLN A 175 -0.13 -10.06 -24.42
CA GLN A 175 -1.12 -10.28 -23.36
C GLN A 175 -2.03 -9.07 -23.15
N PHE A 176 -1.47 -7.86 -23.25
CA PHE A 176 -2.28 -6.65 -23.26
C PHE A 176 -3.31 -6.70 -24.39
N PHE A 177 -2.89 -7.06 -25.61
CA PHE A 177 -3.83 -7.21 -26.73
C PHE A 177 -4.84 -8.33 -26.53
N THR A 178 -4.44 -9.51 -26.06
CA THR A 178 -5.37 -10.60 -25.78
C THR A 178 -6.39 -10.22 -24.69
N LEU A 179 -5.97 -9.50 -23.65
CA LEU A 179 -6.89 -8.98 -22.65
C LEU A 179 -7.90 -8.03 -23.31
N CYS A 180 -7.40 -7.07 -24.10
CA CYS A 180 -8.24 -6.15 -24.82
C CYS A 180 -9.23 -6.94 -25.69
N GLU A 181 -8.78 -7.82 -26.58
CA GLU A 181 -9.62 -8.65 -27.45
C GLU A 181 -10.73 -9.39 -26.66
N ILE A 182 -10.43 -9.92 -25.47
CA ILE A 182 -11.42 -10.59 -24.60
C ILE A 182 -12.44 -9.59 -24.03
N GLU A 183 -11.99 -8.41 -23.59
CA GLU A 183 -12.85 -7.35 -23.05
C GLU A 183 -13.73 -6.74 -24.16
N TYR A 184 -13.23 -6.68 -25.40
CA TYR A 184 -13.87 -6.07 -26.56
C TYR A 184 -14.59 -7.06 -27.49
N ASP A 185 -14.73 -8.34 -27.13
CA ASP A 185 -15.28 -9.40 -27.99
C ASP A 185 -16.69 -9.09 -28.56
N GLU A 186 -17.47 -8.22 -27.89
CA GLU A 186 -18.78 -7.77 -28.35
C GLU A 186 -18.78 -6.41 -29.10
N ASN A 187 -17.64 -5.73 -29.23
CA ASN A 187 -17.51 -4.40 -29.84
C ASN A 187 -16.56 -4.40 -31.06
N ASN A 188 -17.13 -4.72 -32.22
CA ASN A 188 -16.40 -4.80 -33.50
C ASN A 188 -15.65 -3.51 -33.91
N LEU A 189 -16.10 -2.33 -33.45
CA LEU A 189 -15.42 -1.07 -33.77
C LEU A 189 -14.10 -0.93 -33.01
N GLU A 190 -14.13 -1.21 -31.70
CA GLU A 190 -12.92 -1.14 -30.86
C GLU A 190 -11.93 -2.26 -31.20
N LEU A 191 -12.43 -3.48 -31.51
CA LEU A 191 -11.59 -4.57 -32.01
C LEU A 191 -10.83 -4.18 -33.27
N LYS A 192 -11.50 -3.49 -34.21
CA LYS A 192 -10.84 -3.02 -35.44
C LYS A 192 -9.76 -1.97 -35.15
N ILE A 193 -10.03 -1.04 -34.22
CA ILE A 193 -9.04 -0.02 -33.79
C ILE A 193 -7.83 -0.71 -33.14
N LEU A 194 -8.04 -1.74 -32.34
CA LEU A 194 -6.97 -2.54 -31.73
C LEU A 194 -6.17 -3.35 -32.77
N GLU A 195 -6.82 -3.97 -33.74
CA GLU A 195 -6.17 -4.68 -34.84
C GLU A 195 -5.27 -3.72 -35.66
N GLU A 196 -5.78 -2.53 -35.99
CA GLU A 196 -5.01 -1.48 -36.68
C GLU A 196 -3.80 -1.03 -35.86
N PHE A 197 -3.95 -0.91 -34.54
CA PHE A 197 -2.86 -0.57 -33.63
C PHE A 197 -1.80 -1.68 -33.55
N GLN A 198 -2.21 -2.94 -33.45
CA GLN A 198 -1.32 -4.11 -33.37
C GLN A 198 -0.52 -4.32 -34.67
N GLN A 199 -1.12 -4.09 -35.83
CA GLN A 199 -0.47 -4.28 -37.14
C GLN A 199 0.59 -3.22 -37.44
N ASN A 200 0.38 -1.98 -36.98
CA ASN A 200 1.19 -0.85 -37.38
C ASN A 200 2.38 -0.55 -36.46
N ASN A 201 2.46 -1.16 -35.25
CA ASN A 201 3.63 -1.19 -34.35
C ASN A 201 4.44 0.11 -34.19
N SER A 202 3.83 1.29 -34.40
CA SER A 202 4.47 2.59 -34.22
C SER A 202 3.96 3.24 -32.94
N SER A 203 4.88 3.84 -32.17
CA SER A 203 4.55 4.61 -30.97
C SER A 203 3.55 5.75 -31.25
N GLU A 204 3.52 6.25 -32.50
CA GLU A 204 2.57 7.26 -33.00
C GLU A 204 1.10 6.84 -32.86
N ASN A 205 0.78 5.54 -32.97
CA ASN A 205 -0.61 5.08 -32.94
C ASN A 205 -1.19 4.94 -31.52
N SER A 206 -0.36 4.99 -30.46
CA SER A 206 -0.85 4.87 -29.08
C SER A 206 -1.67 6.10 -28.66
N LEU A 207 -1.30 7.26 -29.20
CA LEU A 207 -2.03 8.51 -29.01
C LEU A 207 -3.34 8.51 -29.81
N ASP A 208 -3.29 8.05 -31.06
CA ASP A 208 -4.48 7.87 -31.90
C ASP A 208 -5.48 6.92 -31.23
N LEU A 209 -4.99 5.85 -30.59
CA LEU A 209 -5.78 4.93 -29.78
C LEU A 209 -6.36 5.61 -28.54
N LEU A 210 -5.59 6.42 -27.80
CA LEU A 210 -6.11 7.24 -26.68
C LEU A 210 -7.22 8.21 -27.11
N ILE A 211 -7.08 8.81 -28.30
CA ILE A 211 -8.01 9.82 -28.82
C ILE A 211 -9.27 9.17 -29.41
N LYS A 212 -9.12 8.02 -30.08
CA LYS A 212 -10.22 7.30 -30.75
C LYS A 212 -11.00 6.39 -29.79
N ASP A 213 -10.32 5.75 -28.84
CA ASP A 213 -10.89 4.76 -27.92
C ASP A 213 -11.01 5.35 -26.49
N LYS A 214 -12.25 5.58 -26.05
CA LYS A 214 -12.54 6.02 -24.67
C LYS A 214 -12.40 4.89 -23.65
N PHE A 215 -12.49 3.64 -24.07
CA PHE A 215 -12.49 2.47 -23.20
C PHE A 215 -11.11 2.16 -22.61
N LEU A 216 -10.01 2.23 -23.37
CA LEU A 216 -8.68 1.98 -22.78
C LEU A 216 -8.33 2.98 -21.68
N SER A 217 -8.65 4.26 -21.88
CA SER A 217 -8.50 5.30 -20.86
C SER A 217 -9.38 5.02 -19.64
N LYS A 218 -10.61 4.52 -19.84
CA LYS A 218 -11.51 4.08 -18.75
C LYS A 218 -10.96 2.88 -18.00
N LEU A 219 -10.47 1.86 -18.70
CA LEU A 219 -9.92 0.65 -18.10
C LEU A 219 -8.66 0.97 -17.29
N LEU A 220 -7.79 1.83 -17.81
CA LEU A 220 -6.62 2.35 -17.11
C LEU A 220 -7.01 3.15 -15.85
N THR A 221 -7.96 4.07 -15.98
CA THR A 221 -8.47 4.85 -14.83
C THR A 221 -9.04 3.92 -13.77
N LYS A 222 -9.83 2.93 -14.18
CA LYS A 222 -10.40 1.91 -13.29
C LYS A 222 -9.33 1.07 -12.62
N ALA A 223 -8.24 0.74 -13.32
CA ALA A 223 -7.10 0.02 -12.77
C ALA A 223 -6.42 0.84 -11.65
N PHE A 224 -6.25 2.15 -11.84
CA PHE A 224 -5.74 3.06 -10.81
C PHE A 224 -6.70 3.24 -9.63
N ASN A 225 -8.01 3.41 -9.88
CA ASN A 225 -9.04 3.53 -8.83
C ASN A 225 -9.03 2.32 -7.91
N ARG A 226 -8.78 1.13 -8.48
CA ARG A 226 -8.84 -0.15 -7.78
C ARG A 226 -7.48 -0.67 -7.36
N LYS A 227 -6.41 0.09 -7.63
CA LYS A 227 -5.03 -0.33 -7.36
C LYS A 227 -4.73 -1.71 -7.95
N ASN A 228 -5.30 -2.04 -9.12
CA ASN A 228 -5.05 -3.33 -9.78
C ASN A 228 -3.65 -3.31 -10.41
N ILE A 229 -2.65 -3.72 -9.63
CA ILE A 229 -1.23 -3.73 -10.01
C ILE A 229 -0.99 -4.55 -11.28
N ASN A 230 -1.65 -5.69 -11.44
CA ASN A 230 -1.46 -6.59 -12.58
C ASN A 230 -1.96 -5.94 -13.88
N LEU A 231 -3.13 -5.32 -13.82
CA LEU A 231 -3.70 -4.58 -14.95
C LEU A 231 -2.82 -3.35 -15.28
N LEU A 232 -2.42 -2.57 -14.28
CA LEU A 232 -1.51 -1.45 -14.46
C LEU A 232 -0.17 -1.87 -15.06
N TYR A 233 0.34 -3.02 -14.65
CA TYR A 233 1.53 -3.63 -15.21
C TYR A 233 1.34 -3.93 -16.70
N LEU A 234 0.21 -4.49 -17.15
CA LEU A 234 -0.06 -4.65 -18.59
C LEU A 234 -0.12 -3.32 -19.34
N PHE A 235 -0.75 -2.31 -18.73
CA PHE A 235 -0.86 -0.98 -19.31
C PHE A 235 0.47 -0.21 -19.42
N ARG A 236 1.56 -0.68 -18.79
CA ARG A 236 2.86 0.02 -18.82
C ARG A 236 3.37 0.29 -20.24
N PHE A 237 3.10 -0.62 -21.19
CA PHE A 237 3.45 -0.42 -22.60
C PHE A 237 2.74 0.80 -23.18
N TYR A 238 1.42 0.85 -23.00
CA TYR A 238 0.58 1.95 -23.44
C TYR A 238 0.98 3.29 -22.79
N ILE A 239 1.20 3.28 -21.46
CA ILE A 239 1.63 4.46 -20.70
C ILE A 239 3.00 4.98 -21.19
N ARG A 240 3.96 4.08 -21.42
CA ARG A 240 5.32 4.44 -21.88
C ARG A 240 5.33 4.98 -23.31
N ASN A 241 4.53 4.42 -24.21
CA ASN A 241 4.42 4.94 -25.58
C ASN A 241 3.85 6.37 -25.59
N ILE A 242 2.80 6.63 -24.81
CA ILE A 242 2.26 7.99 -24.68
C ILE A 242 3.30 8.94 -24.06
N HIS A 243 4.04 8.49 -23.03
CA HIS A 243 5.13 9.27 -22.46
C HIS A 243 6.18 9.67 -23.51
N GLN A 244 6.67 8.71 -24.29
CA GLN A 244 7.67 8.96 -25.34
C GLN A 244 7.15 9.94 -26.40
N GLN A 245 5.89 9.81 -26.79
CA GLN A 245 5.25 10.74 -27.71
C GLN A 245 5.20 12.15 -27.12
N LEU A 246 4.72 12.32 -25.89
CA LEU A 246 4.68 13.62 -25.23
C LEU A 246 6.07 14.25 -25.06
N GLU A 247 7.12 13.43 -24.91
CA GLU A 247 8.50 13.90 -24.81
C GLU A 247 8.98 14.54 -26.11
N LEU A 248 8.65 13.93 -27.26
CA LEU A 248 9.00 14.43 -28.60
C LEU A 248 8.30 15.75 -28.94
N HIS A 249 7.11 15.96 -28.39
CA HIS A 249 6.19 17.04 -28.77
C HIS A 249 5.87 18.02 -27.63
N LYS A 250 6.68 18.00 -26.58
CA LYS A 250 6.45 18.80 -25.36
C LYS A 250 6.20 20.28 -25.66
N CYS A 251 5.29 20.88 -24.91
CA CYS A 251 5.09 22.33 -24.98
C CYS A 251 6.35 23.08 -24.53
N LEU A 252 6.70 24.17 -25.23
CA LEU A 252 7.89 24.99 -24.93
C LEU A 252 7.57 26.34 -24.31
N THR A 253 6.28 26.69 -24.24
CA THR A 253 5.77 27.97 -23.75
C THR A 253 4.67 27.72 -22.74
N SER A 254 4.56 28.61 -21.76
CA SER A 254 3.49 28.53 -20.76
C SER A 254 2.12 28.71 -21.40
N ILE A 255 1.12 27.97 -20.89
CA ILE A 255 -0.21 27.87 -21.48
C ILE A 255 -1.30 27.98 -20.41
N ASN A 256 -2.47 28.47 -20.83
CA ASN A 256 -3.72 28.39 -20.08
C ASN A 256 -4.69 27.50 -20.85
N VAL A 257 -5.18 26.46 -20.19
CA VAL A 257 -6.10 25.47 -20.80
C VAL A 257 -7.24 25.13 -19.86
N TYR A 258 -8.31 24.60 -20.45
CA TYR A 258 -9.58 24.40 -19.78
C TYR A 258 -10.05 22.96 -19.93
N TYR A 259 -10.62 22.42 -18.85
CA TYR A 259 -11.20 21.08 -18.83
C TYR A 259 -12.56 21.09 -18.16
N SER A 260 -13.56 20.65 -18.92
CA SER A 260 -14.96 20.57 -18.48
C SER A 260 -15.24 19.23 -17.85
N TYR A 261 -15.79 19.23 -16.64
CA TYR A 261 -16.07 18.01 -15.89
C TYR A 261 -17.40 18.10 -15.13
N LEU A 262 -18.12 16.99 -15.10
CA LEU A 262 -19.32 16.83 -14.28
C LEU A 262 -18.91 16.11 -13.01
N ILE A 263 -18.93 16.83 -11.89
CA ILE A 263 -18.41 16.34 -10.62
C ILE A 263 -19.54 15.85 -9.73
N THR A 264 -19.30 14.76 -9.02
CA THR A 264 -20.22 14.29 -7.97
C THR A 264 -20.14 15.16 -6.72
N ASP A 265 -21.14 15.11 -5.86
CA ASP A 265 -21.12 15.87 -4.60
C ASP A 265 -19.93 15.50 -3.70
N GLU A 266 -19.56 14.22 -3.67
CA GLU A 266 -18.44 13.71 -2.88
C GLU A 266 -17.09 14.21 -3.40
N GLU A 267 -16.83 14.05 -4.69
CA GLU A 267 -15.62 14.58 -5.35
C GLU A 267 -15.52 16.10 -5.18
N PHE A 268 -16.66 16.80 -5.22
CA PHE A 268 -16.69 18.24 -5.05
C PHE A 268 -16.28 18.66 -3.63
N GLU A 269 -16.80 18.00 -2.59
CA GLU A 269 -16.39 18.29 -1.20
C GLU A 269 -14.92 17.93 -0.97
N GLN A 270 -14.43 16.83 -1.57
CA GLN A 270 -13.01 16.47 -1.53
C GLN A 270 -12.14 17.55 -2.19
N LEU A 271 -12.52 18.04 -3.37
CA LEU A 271 -11.82 19.11 -4.07
C LEU A 271 -11.82 20.41 -3.24
N LYS A 272 -12.96 20.77 -2.67
CA LYS A 272 -13.10 21.96 -1.82
C LYS A 272 -12.22 21.89 -0.57
N ASN A 273 -12.10 20.72 0.05
CA ASN A 273 -11.20 20.47 1.19
C ASN A 273 -9.71 20.42 0.80
N SER A 274 -9.41 20.50 -0.50
CA SER A 274 -8.07 20.43 -1.08
C SER A 274 -7.55 21.77 -1.59
N ILE A 275 -8.31 22.86 -1.40
CA ILE A 275 -7.85 24.22 -1.71
C ILE A 275 -6.56 24.51 -0.92
N GLY A 276 -5.53 25.00 -1.61
CA GLY A 276 -4.20 25.21 -1.05
C GLY A 276 -3.35 23.94 -0.88
N LYS A 277 -3.79 22.80 -1.41
CA LYS A 277 -3.05 21.52 -1.40
C LYS A 277 -2.71 21.06 -2.81
N PHE A 278 -1.88 20.02 -2.88
CA PHE A 278 -1.55 19.32 -4.10
C PHE A 278 -2.54 18.19 -4.37
N ILE A 279 -2.96 18.08 -5.62
CA ILE A 279 -3.71 16.95 -6.16
C ILE A 279 -2.96 16.31 -7.30
N SER A 280 -3.24 15.03 -7.53
CA SER A 280 -2.73 14.26 -8.65
C SER A 280 -3.91 13.68 -9.41
N ILE A 281 -3.94 13.88 -10.72
CA ILE A 281 -4.96 13.28 -11.59
C ILE A 281 -4.34 12.06 -12.27
N ASN A 282 -4.69 10.84 -11.88
CA ASN A 282 -4.10 9.62 -12.48
C ASN A 282 -4.88 9.12 -13.71
N THR A 283 -5.36 10.06 -14.51
CA THR A 283 -5.97 9.83 -15.82
C THR A 283 -5.30 10.79 -16.80
N PHE A 284 -5.19 10.39 -18.06
CA PHE A 284 -4.76 11.30 -19.12
C PHE A 284 -5.76 12.45 -19.27
N LEU A 285 -5.29 13.69 -19.09
CA LEU A 285 -6.17 14.85 -19.11
C LEU A 285 -6.10 15.55 -20.45
N LEU A 286 -7.18 15.45 -21.22
CA LEU A 286 -7.33 16.11 -22.51
C LEU A 286 -8.03 17.46 -22.35
N THR A 287 -7.32 18.56 -22.61
CA THR A 287 -7.78 19.92 -22.33
C THR A 287 -7.86 20.77 -23.60
N THR A 288 -8.55 21.90 -23.55
CA THR A 288 -8.70 22.81 -24.70
C THR A 288 -8.23 24.22 -24.37
N PHE A 289 -7.75 24.95 -25.38
CA PHE A 289 -7.46 26.38 -25.29
C PHE A 289 -8.72 27.27 -25.30
N GLN A 290 -9.88 26.72 -25.65
CA GLN A 290 -11.11 27.50 -25.87
C GLN A 290 -11.99 27.53 -24.63
N TYR A 291 -11.86 28.58 -23.81
CA TYR A 291 -12.70 28.81 -22.63
C TYR A 291 -14.19 28.73 -22.97
N ASP A 292 -14.65 29.49 -23.97
CA ASP A 292 -16.07 29.57 -24.32
C ASP A 292 -16.64 28.21 -24.71
N LYS A 293 -15.87 27.40 -25.45
CA LYS A 293 -16.28 26.06 -25.86
C LYS A 293 -16.41 25.13 -24.64
N ALA A 294 -15.42 25.13 -23.76
CA ALA A 294 -15.42 24.32 -22.53
C ALA A 294 -16.58 24.73 -21.60
N PHE A 295 -16.80 26.03 -21.43
CA PHE A 295 -17.84 26.57 -20.58
C PHE A 295 -19.25 26.29 -21.13
N LEU A 296 -19.47 26.46 -22.44
CA LEU A 296 -20.74 26.15 -23.10
C LEU A 296 -21.08 24.66 -23.04
N ALA A 297 -20.09 23.77 -23.12
CA ALA A 297 -20.31 22.33 -22.99
C ALA A 297 -20.93 21.95 -21.63
N LEU A 298 -20.55 22.64 -20.55
CA LEU A 298 -21.13 22.43 -19.21
C LEU A 298 -22.54 23.01 -19.08
N LYS A 299 -22.83 24.13 -19.74
CA LYS A 299 -24.18 24.73 -19.71
C LYS A 299 -25.24 23.78 -20.26
N GLN A 300 -24.88 22.93 -21.23
CA GLN A 300 -25.80 21.98 -21.88
C GLN A 300 -26.09 20.72 -21.04
N ALA A 301 -25.32 20.44 -19.99
CA ALA A 301 -25.51 19.26 -19.13
C ALA A 301 -26.60 19.51 -18.06
N ASN A 302 -27.44 18.51 -17.79
CA ASN A 302 -28.49 18.58 -16.76
C ASN A 302 -28.16 17.67 -15.56
N ASN A 303 -28.55 18.11 -14.37
CA ASN A 303 -28.61 17.33 -13.11
C ASN A 303 -27.29 16.98 -12.36
N SER A 304 -26.14 17.53 -12.74
CA SER A 304 -24.86 17.34 -12.02
C SER A 304 -24.22 18.67 -11.62
N LYS A 305 -23.42 18.70 -10.54
CA LYS A 305 -22.54 19.85 -10.27
C LYS A 305 -21.53 19.96 -11.42
N LYS A 306 -21.39 21.17 -11.95
CA LYS A 306 -20.54 21.46 -13.11
C LYS A 306 -19.26 22.11 -12.64
N ILE A 307 -18.12 21.59 -13.06
CA ILE A 307 -16.84 22.21 -12.77
C ILE A 307 -16.03 22.43 -14.05
N LEU A 308 -15.48 23.62 -14.17
CA LEU A 308 -14.50 23.99 -15.15
C LEU A 308 -13.16 24.11 -14.45
N PHE A 309 -12.21 23.28 -14.85
CA PHE A 309 -10.84 23.41 -14.42
C PHE A 309 -10.11 24.39 -15.33
N GLU A 310 -9.54 25.44 -14.74
CA GLU A 310 -8.65 26.40 -15.40
C GLU A 310 -7.22 26.08 -14.96
N ILE A 311 -6.41 25.63 -15.92
CA ILE A 311 -5.09 25.06 -15.67
C ILE A 311 -4.05 25.98 -16.29
N PHE A 312 -3.19 26.55 -15.44
CA PHE A 312 -1.95 27.17 -15.89
C PHE A 312 -0.83 26.13 -15.85
N ALA A 313 -0.14 25.96 -16.97
CA ALA A 313 0.99 25.04 -17.08
C ALA A 313 2.21 25.77 -17.66
N ASP A 314 3.28 25.79 -16.89
CA ASP A 314 4.56 26.37 -17.28
C ASP A 314 5.59 25.25 -17.50
N PRO A 315 6.01 24.99 -18.76
CA PRO A 315 6.95 23.91 -19.06
C PRO A 315 8.38 24.20 -18.58
N SER A 316 8.68 25.41 -18.11
CA SER A 316 9.99 25.77 -17.56
C SER A 316 10.22 25.25 -16.14
N ILE A 317 9.18 24.74 -15.48
CA ILE A 317 9.28 24.15 -14.14
C ILE A 317 10.02 22.81 -14.23
N ASP A 318 11.08 22.66 -13.46
CA ASP A 318 11.87 21.42 -13.40
C ASP A 318 11.06 20.23 -12.86
N ASP A 319 11.30 19.03 -13.41
CA ASP A 319 10.77 17.74 -12.91
C ASP A 319 9.23 17.64 -12.84
N ILE A 320 8.55 18.30 -13.79
CA ILE A 320 7.13 18.08 -14.06
C ILE A 320 6.91 16.87 -14.96
N LYS A 321 5.71 16.28 -14.89
CA LYS A 321 5.29 15.32 -15.92
C LYS A 321 5.00 16.02 -17.25
N LEU A 322 5.24 15.29 -18.33
CA LEU A 322 5.14 15.79 -19.70
C LEU A 322 3.70 16.19 -20.08
N PHE A 323 3.58 17.23 -20.89
CA PHE A 323 2.35 17.63 -21.57
C PHE A 323 2.67 18.24 -22.94
N ALA A 324 1.76 18.08 -23.90
CA ALA A 324 1.98 18.47 -25.28
C ALA A 324 0.68 18.80 -26.02
N ASP A 325 0.79 19.56 -27.13
CA ASP A 325 -0.34 19.83 -28.03
C ASP A 325 -0.55 18.67 -29.00
N ILE A 326 -1.68 17.99 -28.88
CA ILE A 326 -2.07 16.86 -29.74
C ILE A 326 -2.02 17.21 -31.24
N LYS A 327 -2.22 18.49 -31.60
CA LYS A 327 -2.12 18.93 -32.99
C LYS A 327 -0.73 18.73 -33.58
N SER A 328 0.34 18.77 -32.77
CA SER A 328 1.70 18.51 -33.28
C SER A 328 1.95 17.05 -33.62
N PHE A 329 1.09 16.14 -33.17
CA PHE A 329 1.20 14.70 -33.39
C PHE A 329 0.44 14.24 -34.62
N ASN A 330 -0.74 14.83 -34.87
CA ASN A 330 -1.59 14.46 -36.00
C ASN A 330 -2.20 15.70 -36.64
N SER A 331 -1.69 16.06 -37.83
CA SER A 331 -2.14 17.24 -38.57
C SER A 331 -3.59 17.18 -39.05
N SER A 332 -4.23 16.00 -38.99
CA SER A 332 -5.65 15.85 -39.30
C SER A 332 -6.59 16.32 -38.18
N ILE A 333 -6.05 16.59 -36.98
CA ILE A 333 -6.81 17.10 -35.85
C ILE A 333 -6.98 18.61 -36.00
N ASN A 334 -8.22 19.02 -36.25
CA ASN A 334 -8.55 20.41 -36.57
C ASN A 334 -8.44 21.37 -35.38
N GLN A 335 -8.39 20.87 -34.14
CA GLN A 335 -8.40 21.68 -32.93
C GLN A 335 -7.20 21.37 -32.03
N SER A 336 -6.50 22.42 -31.60
CA SER A 336 -5.40 22.32 -30.64
C SER A 336 -5.95 21.92 -29.27
N GLN A 337 -5.42 20.84 -28.72
CA GLN A 337 -5.81 20.26 -27.43
C GLN A 337 -4.54 19.85 -26.70
N ILE A 338 -4.44 20.16 -25.41
CA ILE A 338 -3.27 19.79 -24.61
C ILE A 338 -3.56 18.50 -23.85
N LEU A 339 -2.67 17.53 -24.02
CA LEU A 339 -2.67 16.28 -23.28
C LEU A 339 -1.68 16.37 -22.12
N PHE A 340 -2.15 16.18 -20.89
CA PHE A 340 -1.28 15.98 -19.72
C PHE A 340 -1.08 14.50 -19.45
N MET A 341 0.15 14.13 -19.09
CA MET A 341 0.47 12.79 -18.61
C MET A 341 -0.33 12.44 -17.35
N LEU A 342 -0.67 11.16 -17.23
CA LEU A 342 -1.28 10.61 -16.02
C LEU A 342 -0.38 10.83 -14.79
N GLY A 343 -1.03 11.15 -13.69
CA GLY A 343 -0.41 11.56 -12.43
C GLY A 343 0.31 12.90 -12.52
N SER A 344 -0.10 13.81 -13.41
CA SER A 344 0.35 15.20 -13.32
C SER A 344 -0.13 15.80 -11.99
N ILE A 345 0.75 16.57 -11.34
CA ILE A 345 0.49 17.16 -10.03
C ILE A 345 0.05 18.61 -10.22
N PHE A 346 -1.05 18.99 -9.58
CA PHE A 346 -1.60 20.33 -9.64
C PHE A 346 -1.77 20.89 -8.23
N HIS A 347 -1.42 22.16 -8.05
CA HIS A 347 -1.74 22.92 -6.84
C HIS A 347 -3.06 23.65 -7.05
N ILE A 348 -4.03 23.43 -6.17
CA ILE A 348 -5.33 24.11 -6.24
C ILE A 348 -5.21 25.48 -5.59
N GLU A 349 -5.32 26.54 -6.38
CA GLU A 349 -5.23 27.91 -5.88
C GLU A 349 -6.55 28.36 -5.25
N LYS A 350 -7.64 28.27 -6.01
CA LYS A 350 -8.95 28.74 -5.57
C LYS A 350 -10.08 28.08 -6.33
N LEU A 351 -11.24 28.11 -5.69
CA LEU A 351 -12.51 27.67 -6.24
C LEU A 351 -13.49 28.84 -6.22
N SER A 352 -14.07 29.17 -7.37
CA SER A 352 -15.07 30.23 -7.54
C SER A 352 -16.30 29.70 -8.26
N GLN A 353 -17.40 30.46 -8.30
CA GLN A 353 -18.63 30.05 -8.99
C GLN A 353 -19.11 31.15 -9.93
N GLN A 354 -19.51 30.77 -11.14
CA GLN A 354 -20.04 31.64 -12.18
C GLN A 354 -21.14 30.91 -12.96
N ASP A 355 -22.34 31.50 -13.08
CA ASP A 355 -23.49 30.92 -13.82
C ASP A 355 -23.78 29.44 -13.48
N ASP A 356 -23.79 29.08 -12.19
CA ASP A 356 -23.99 27.69 -11.72
C ASP A 356 -22.88 26.70 -12.14
N ILE A 357 -21.74 27.21 -12.60
CA ILE A 357 -20.53 26.45 -12.90
C ILE A 357 -19.45 26.84 -11.89
N TRP A 358 -18.86 25.85 -11.24
CA TRP A 358 -17.69 26.05 -10.39
C TRP A 358 -16.44 26.15 -11.25
N ILE A 359 -15.59 27.13 -10.99
CA ILE A 359 -14.30 27.32 -11.67
C ILE A 359 -13.20 27.03 -10.67
N CYS A 360 -12.44 25.97 -10.91
CA CYS A 360 -11.29 25.56 -10.12
C CYS A 360 -10.02 26.00 -10.83
N GLN A 361 -9.30 26.95 -10.23
CA GLN A 361 -8.02 27.41 -10.74
C GLN A 361 -6.89 26.58 -10.13
N MET A 362 -6.04 26.04 -10.98
CA MET A 362 -4.92 25.22 -10.54
C MET A 362 -3.68 25.38 -11.43
N ASN A 363 -2.52 25.20 -10.81
CA ASN A 363 -1.23 25.31 -11.47
C ASN A 363 -0.54 23.95 -11.53
N LEU A 364 0.01 23.61 -12.70
CA LEU A 364 0.91 22.47 -12.81
C LEU A 364 2.10 22.67 -11.86
N SER A 365 2.43 21.64 -11.08
CA SER A 365 3.41 21.72 -10.00
C SER A 365 4.51 20.67 -10.15
N SER A 366 5.71 21.03 -9.68
CA SER A 366 6.87 20.14 -9.64
C SER A 366 6.79 19.13 -8.51
N ARG A 367 7.36 17.94 -8.72
CA ARG A 367 7.63 16.98 -7.63
C ARG A 367 8.68 17.48 -6.65
N ASN A 368 9.56 18.39 -7.09
CA ASN A 368 10.59 19.00 -6.26
C ASN A 368 10.09 20.20 -5.46
N HIS A 369 8.78 20.46 -5.43
CA HIS A 369 8.20 21.44 -4.53
C HIS A 369 8.64 21.13 -3.08
N PRO A 370 9.06 22.11 -2.25
CA PRO A 370 9.59 21.85 -0.91
C PRO A 370 8.73 20.92 -0.04
N ASP A 371 7.40 21.03 -0.16
CA ASP A 371 6.44 20.19 0.57
C ASP A 371 6.37 18.73 0.07
N LEU A 372 6.80 18.46 -1.15
CA LEU A 372 6.81 17.13 -1.79
C LEU A 372 8.22 16.54 -1.89
N LYS A 373 9.25 17.38 -1.96
CA LYS A 373 10.64 17.04 -2.27
C LYS A 373 11.22 15.99 -1.34
N ASN A 374 11.09 16.18 -0.03
CA ASN A 374 11.62 15.25 0.97
C ASN A 374 11.03 13.83 0.85
N ILE A 375 9.80 13.72 0.34
CA ILE A 375 9.13 12.43 0.18
C ILE A 375 9.64 11.73 -1.07
N PHE A 376 9.67 12.44 -2.20
CA PHE A 376 10.14 11.85 -3.45
C PHE A 376 11.64 11.57 -3.45
N GLU A 377 12.47 12.41 -2.82
CA GLU A 377 13.92 12.18 -2.71
C GLU A 377 14.25 10.95 -1.87
N ARG A 378 13.63 10.77 -0.70
CA ARG A 378 13.83 9.57 0.13
C ARG A 378 13.54 8.28 -0.64
N ILE A 379 12.47 8.29 -1.43
CA ILE A 379 12.05 7.10 -2.18
C ILE A 379 12.95 6.90 -3.40
N LYS A 380 13.36 7.99 -4.06
CA LYS A 380 14.26 7.96 -5.22
C LYS A 380 15.68 7.49 -4.84
N GLU A 381 16.20 7.89 -3.68
CA GLU A 381 17.51 7.46 -3.17
C GLU A 381 17.58 5.94 -2.93
N GLU A 382 16.47 5.31 -2.57
CA GLU A 382 16.39 3.86 -2.38
C GLU A 382 16.38 3.06 -3.69
N ASP A 383 15.86 3.64 -4.78
CA ASP A 383 15.54 2.91 -6.01
C ASP A 383 16.39 3.27 -7.23
N GLY A 384 17.00 4.46 -7.21
CA GLY A 384 17.81 4.98 -8.31
C GLY A 384 17.02 5.31 -9.59
N ASP A 385 17.77 5.69 -10.63
CA ASP A 385 17.24 6.05 -11.96
C ASP A 385 17.47 4.97 -13.03
N SER A 386 17.98 3.80 -12.62
CA SER A 386 18.18 2.67 -13.54
C SER A 386 16.87 2.05 -14.00
N GLU A 387 16.92 1.41 -15.15
CA GLU A 387 15.83 0.60 -15.69
C GLU A 387 15.39 -0.46 -14.67
N THR A 388 14.09 -0.51 -14.36
CA THR A 388 13.57 -1.37 -13.29
C THR A 388 13.19 -2.74 -13.84
N ASP A 389 13.68 -3.80 -13.21
CA ASP A 389 13.31 -5.18 -13.53
C ASP A 389 12.14 -5.69 -12.66
N LEU A 390 11.70 -6.93 -12.91
CA LEU A 390 10.58 -7.54 -12.20
C LEU A 390 10.87 -7.74 -10.70
N LEU A 391 12.13 -7.96 -10.34
CA LEU A 391 12.58 -8.05 -8.95
C LEU A 391 12.45 -6.70 -8.24
N SER A 392 12.93 -5.63 -8.88
CA SER A 392 12.82 -4.26 -8.38
C SER A 392 11.35 -3.83 -8.24
N PHE A 393 10.49 -4.24 -9.17
CA PHE A 393 9.05 -4.01 -9.05
C PHE A 393 8.43 -4.75 -7.86
N GLY A 394 8.81 -6.02 -7.64
CA GLY A 394 8.42 -6.76 -6.44
C GLY A 394 8.89 -6.08 -5.13
N ASN A 395 10.11 -5.54 -5.12
CA ASN A 395 10.65 -4.79 -3.96
C ASN A 395 9.85 -3.52 -3.68
N PHE A 396 9.49 -2.78 -4.73
CA PHE A 396 8.60 -1.63 -4.62
C PHE A 396 7.24 -2.00 -4.02
N LEU A 397 6.60 -3.04 -4.56
CA LEU A 397 5.32 -3.54 -4.05
C LEU A 397 5.40 -3.96 -2.57
N ALA A 398 6.50 -4.61 -2.17
CA ALA A 398 6.70 -4.99 -0.78
C ALA A 398 6.84 -3.78 0.16
N ARG A 399 7.53 -2.71 -0.26
CA ARG A 399 7.71 -1.48 0.53
C ARG A 399 6.42 -0.71 0.72
N ILE A 400 5.59 -0.63 -0.31
CA ILE A 400 4.29 0.06 -0.26
C ILE A 400 3.17 -0.80 0.38
N GLY A 401 3.52 -1.94 0.99
CA GLY A 401 2.58 -2.80 1.70
C GLY A 401 1.76 -3.76 0.83
N GLN A 402 1.97 -3.79 -0.49
CA GLN A 402 1.31 -4.71 -1.43
C GLN A 402 2.02 -6.09 -1.41
N HIS A 403 1.98 -6.74 -0.26
CA HIS A 403 2.75 -7.97 0.01
C HIS A 403 2.30 -9.18 -0.82
N ASP A 404 1.00 -9.30 -1.11
CA ASP A 404 0.47 -10.40 -1.93
C ASP A 404 0.94 -10.29 -3.38
N ASP A 405 0.84 -9.09 -3.97
CA ASP A 405 1.38 -8.83 -5.31
C ASP A 405 2.90 -9.02 -5.31
N ALA A 406 3.63 -8.47 -4.33
CA ALA A 406 5.07 -8.65 -4.23
C ALA A 406 5.47 -10.15 -4.22
N GLU A 407 4.79 -10.98 -3.43
CA GLU A 407 5.00 -12.43 -3.38
C GLU A 407 4.81 -13.08 -4.76
N LYS A 408 3.75 -12.69 -5.48
CA LYS A 408 3.47 -13.16 -6.83
C LYS A 408 4.62 -12.81 -7.78
N TYR A 409 5.03 -11.55 -7.83
CA TYR A 409 6.12 -11.10 -8.70
C TYR A 409 7.45 -11.80 -8.36
N TYR A 410 7.79 -11.98 -7.08
CA TYR A 410 8.98 -12.74 -6.70
C TYR A 410 8.94 -14.21 -7.13
N LYS A 411 7.79 -14.88 -6.99
CA LYS A 411 7.62 -16.26 -7.48
C LYS A 411 7.80 -16.36 -8.99
N HIS A 412 7.34 -15.36 -9.75
CA HIS A 412 7.60 -15.30 -11.18
C HIS A 412 9.08 -15.14 -11.49
N VAL A 413 9.77 -14.21 -10.83
CA VAL A 413 11.23 -14.06 -10.99
C VAL A 413 11.94 -15.39 -10.71
N LEU A 414 11.54 -16.12 -9.65
CA LEU A 414 12.13 -17.41 -9.31
C LEU A 414 11.92 -18.48 -10.40
N ASN A 415 10.77 -18.47 -11.08
CA ASN A 415 10.47 -19.40 -12.17
C ASN A 415 11.23 -19.07 -13.46
N GLU A 416 11.61 -17.79 -13.65
CA GLU A 416 12.30 -17.31 -14.85
C GLU A 416 13.83 -17.43 -14.74
N LEU A 417 14.38 -17.25 -13.55
CA LEU A 417 15.81 -17.33 -13.32
C LEU A 417 16.31 -18.79 -13.34
N PRO A 418 17.40 -19.09 -14.07
CA PRO A 418 18.07 -20.39 -13.97
C PRO A 418 18.47 -20.69 -12.54
N SER A 419 18.38 -21.95 -12.10
CA SER A 419 18.62 -22.35 -10.69
C SER A 419 20.00 -21.97 -10.12
N ASN A 420 20.95 -21.60 -10.96
CA ASN A 420 22.30 -21.14 -10.62
C ASN A 420 22.49 -19.61 -10.71
N HIS A 421 21.44 -18.84 -10.97
CA HIS A 421 21.53 -17.38 -11.09
C HIS A 421 21.84 -16.73 -9.74
N GLU A 422 22.77 -15.77 -9.73
CA GLU A 422 23.29 -15.15 -8.50
C GLU A 422 22.18 -14.46 -7.70
N ASP A 423 21.23 -13.81 -8.35
CA ASP A 423 20.13 -13.08 -7.69
C ASP A 423 19.04 -13.96 -7.04
N ILE A 424 19.04 -15.29 -7.24
CA ILE A 424 18.00 -16.16 -6.63
C ILE A 424 18.02 -16.06 -5.10
N HIS A 425 19.19 -15.85 -4.50
CA HIS A 425 19.27 -15.67 -3.05
C HIS A 425 18.53 -14.41 -2.59
N VAL A 426 18.53 -13.33 -3.38
CA VAL A 426 17.80 -12.10 -3.10
C VAL A 426 16.29 -12.34 -3.17
N VAL A 427 15.83 -13.05 -4.21
CA VAL A 427 14.42 -13.41 -4.39
C VAL A 427 13.90 -14.22 -3.19
N TYR A 428 14.63 -15.26 -2.78
CA TYR A 428 14.27 -16.04 -1.59
C TYR A 428 14.30 -15.22 -0.30
N ARG A 429 15.28 -14.32 -0.13
CA ARG A 429 15.32 -13.43 1.04
C ARG A 429 14.07 -12.56 1.10
N ASN A 430 13.65 -11.99 -0.02
CA ASN A 430 12.50 -11.10 -0.09
C ASN A 430 11.18 -11.86 0.10
N LEU A 431 11.04 -13.06 -0.45
CA LEU A 431 9.94 -13.98 -0.14
C LEU A 431 9.89 -14.34 1.34
N GLY A 432 11.04 -14.56 1.98
CA GLY A 432 11.14 -14.81 3.42
C GLY A 432 10.64 -13.63 4.26
N ASN A 433 10.99 -12.41 3.89
CA ASN A 433 10.52 -11.18 4.53
C ASN A 433 9.00 -11.00 4.35
N VAL A 434 8.48 -11.20 3.14
CA VAL A 434 7.04 -11.11 2.86
C VAL A 434 6.25 -12.16 3.66
N ALA A 435 6.73 -13.40 3.69
CA ALA A 435 6.12 -14.47 4.49
C ALA A 435 6.14 -14.14 6.00
N TYR A 436 7.23 -13.54 6.48
CA TYR A 436 7.32 -13.08 7.88
C TYR A 436 6.27 -12.02 8.21
N ILE A 437 6.11 -10.99 7.36
CA ILE A 437 5.10 -9.94 7.56
C ILE A 437 3.67 -10.52 7.56
N LYS A 438 3.42 -11.54 6.72
CA LYS A 438 2.16 -12.29 6.67
C LYS A 438 1.98 -13.27 7.84
N ASN A 439 2.90 -13.28 8.81
CA ASN A 439 2.94 -14.21 9.95
C ASN A 439 3.05 -15.71 9.56
N ASP A 440 3.43 -16.02 8.31
CA ASP A 440 3.71 -17.38 7.85
C ASP A 440 5.18 -17.72 8.14
N TYR A 441 5.45 -17.94 9.42
CA TYR A 441 6.82 -18.17 9.90
C TYR A 441 7.46 -19.45 9.36
N ASP A 442 6.65 -20.46 8.98
CA ASP A 442 7.17 -21.70 8.39
C ASP A 442 7.71 -21.47 6.98
N LYS A 443 6.94 -20.80 6.11
CA LYS A 443 7.46 -20.42 4.79
C LYS A 443 8.60 -19.41 4.89
N SER A 444 8.54 -18.48 5.85
CA SER A 444 9.62 -17.53 6.08
C SER A 444 10.94 -18.25 6.38
N LEU A 445 10.93 -19.24 7.28
CA LEU A 445 12.10 -20.09 7.55
C LEU A 445 12.57 -20.83 6.29
N GLU A 446 11.66 -21.46 5.56
CA GLU A 446 11.99 -22.20 4.34
C GLU A 446 12.73 -21.31 3.34
N TYR A 447 12.20 -20.12 3.06
CA TYR A 447 12.79 -19.19 2.11
C TYR A 447 14.11 -18.59 2.60
N HIS A 448 14.21 -18.19 3.87
CA HIS A 448 15.48 -17.70 4.43
C HIS A 448 16.57 -18.76 4.45
N LEU A 449 16.24 -20.03 4.73
CA LEU A 449 17.19 -21.14 4.68
C LEU A 449 17.69 -21.40 3.25
N LYS A 450 16.78 -21.40 2.25
CA LYS A 450 17.15 -21.51 0.83
C LYS A 450 18.06 -20.37 0.39
N SER A 451 17.74 -19.13 0.78
CA SER A 451 18.60 -17.97 0.52
C SER A 451 19.99 -18.14 1.12
N LEU A 452 20.06 -18.53 2.40
CA LEU A 452 21.32 -18.73 3.13
C LEU A 452 22.20 -19.83 2.49
N GLU A 453 21.60 -20.93 2.03
CA GLU A 453 22.32 -22.01 1.36
C GLU A 453 22.99 -21.54 0.06
N ILE A 454 22.31 -20.70 -0.72
CA ILE A 454 22.88 -20.10 -1.93
C ILE A 454 23.99 -19.11 -1.56
N GLN A 455 23.76 -18.22 -0.60
CA GLN A 455 24.76 -17.23 -0.17
C GLN A 455 26.06 -17.89 0.31
N LYS A 456 25.97 -19.00 1.04
CA LYS A 456 27.16 -19.76 1.48
C LYS A 456 27.99 -20.36 0.34
N ARG A 457 27.38 -20.57 -0.83
CA ARG A 457 28.09 -21.06 -2.02
C ARG A 457 28.71 -19.92 -2.83
N LEU A 458 28.04 -18.76 -2.86
CA LEU A 458 28.46 -17.60 -3.66
C LEU A 458 29.49 -16.73 -2.94
N PHE A 459 29.33 -16.54 -1.63
CA PHE A 459 30.11 -15.60 -0.85
C PHE A 459 31.08 -16.29 0.11
N LYS A 460 32.10 -15.54 0.55
CA LYS A 460 33.02 -16.02 1.60
C LYS A 460 32.27 -16.14 2.93
N SER A 461 32.75 -17.01 3.82
CA SER A 461 32.09 -17.30 5.10
C SER A 461 32.01 -16.11 6.06
N ASP A 462 32.83 -15.08 5.85
CA ASP A 462 32.89 -13.83 6.61
C ASP A 462 32.00 -12.72 6.01
N ASP A 463 31.19 -13.02 4.98
CA ASP A 463 30.34 -12.04 4.32
C ASP A 463 29.18 -11.54 5.20
N SER A 464 29.00 -10.22 5.26
CA SER A 464 27.96 -9.56 6.06
C SER A 464 26.52 -9.94 5.64
N ASN A 465 26.30 -10.33 4.39
CA ASN A 465 25.01 -10.84 3.91
C ASN A 465 24.64 -12.16 4.57
N ILE A 466 25.61 -13.05 4.78
CA ILE A 466 25.40 -14.32 5.50
C ILE A 466 25.02 -14.03 6.95
N ALA A 467 25.68 -13.06 7.60
CA ALA A 467 25.31 -12.62 8.94
C ALA A 467 23.88 -12.07 9.00
N ASN A 468 23.47 -11.25 8.03
CA ASN A 468 22.12 -10.71 7.97
C ASN A 468 21.08 -11.84 7.82
N SER A 469 21.35 -12.84 6.98
CA SER A 469 20.48 -14.01 6.82
C SER A 469 20.31 -14.80 8.12
N TYR A 470 21.39 -14.98 8.90
CA TYR A 470 21.28 -15.59 10.23
C TYR A 470 20.49 -14.71 11.21
N ASN A 471 20.63 -13.39 11.15
CA ASN A 471 19.83 -12.48 11.97
C ASN A 471 18.33 -12.59 11.62
N CYS A 472 17.96 -12.61 10.34
CA CYS A 472 16.59 -12.85 9.89
C CYS A 472 16.04 -14.19 10.42
N LEU A 473 16.80 -15.29 10.28
CA LEU A 473 16.40 -16.59 10.83
C LEU A 473 16.18 -16.52 12.35
N GLY A 474 17.05 -15.81 13.07
CA GLY A 474 16.92 -15.58 14.50
C GLY A 474 15.59 -14.90 14.85
N VAL A 475 15.21 -13.86 14.11
CA VAL A 475 13.93 -13.15 14.29
C VAL A 475 12.74 -14.08 14.04
N VAL A 476 12.79 -14.89 12.98
CA VAL A 476 11.70 -15.83 12.68
C VAL A 476 11.59 -16.89 13.77
N TYR A 477 12.71 -17.46 14.25
CA TYR A 477 12.69 -18.43 15.36
C TYR A 477 12.18 -17.82 16.66
N PHE A 478 12.53 -16.56 16.96
CA PHE A 478 12.04 -15.85 18.14
C PHE A 478 10.51 -15.72 18.12
N ASN A 479 9.92 -15.30 16.99
CA ASN A 479 8.47 -15.17 16.85
C ASN A 479 7.74 -16.52 16.85
N LYS A 480 8.42 -17.61 16.50
CA LYS A 480 7.92 -18.98 16.71
C LYS A 480 8.09 -19.49 18.15
N ASN A 481 8.56 -18.67 19.08
CA ASN A 481 8.91 -19.04 20.46
C ASN A 481 10.01 -20.11 20.56
N ASN A 482 10.84 -20.27 19.53
CA ASN A 482 11.98 -21.19 19.52
C ASN A 482 13.28 -20.47 19.92
N TYR A 483 13.35 -20.07 21.19
CA TYR A 483 14.40 -19.20 21.72
C TYR A 483 15.81 -19.78 21.58
N LYS A 484 15.97 -21.10 21.74
CA LYS A 484 17.28 -21.76 21.56
C LYS A 484 17.80 -21.63 20.12
N GLN A 485 16.94 -21.80 19.11
CA GLN A 485 17.35 -21.63 17.71
C GLN A 485 17.53 -20.16 17.33
N ALA A 486 16.76 -19.26 17.96
CA ALA A 486 16.94 -17.81 17.81
C ALA A 486 18.34 -17.38 18.27
N ILE A 487 18.72 -17.73 19.52
CA ILE A 487 20.05 -17.43 20.07
C ILE A 487 21.16 -18.03 19.19
N ASN A 488 21.07 -19.31 18.82
CA ASN A 488 22.07 -19.96 17.96
C ASN A 488 22.23 -19.24 16.60
N SER A 489 21.13 -18.73 16.03
CA SER A 489 21.16 -17.96 14.78
C SER A 489 21.82 -16.60 14.98
N TYR A 490 21.45 -15.86 16.03
CA TYR A 490 22.07 -14.57 16.34
C TYR A 490 23.57 -14.70 16.69
N GLU A 491 23.97 -15.73 17.42
CA GLU A 491 25.39 -16.00 17.74
C GLU A 491 26.20 -16.29 16.48
N LYS A 492 25.64 -17.02 15.50
CA LYS A 492 26.28 -17.22 14.19
C LYS A 492 26.44 -15.90 13.43
N ALA A 493 25.42 -15.05 13.42
CA ALA A 493 25.50 -13.72 12.82
C ALA A 493 26.59 -12.88 13.50
N LEU A 494 26.60 -12.85 14.83
CA LEU A 494 27.57 -12.11 15.64
C LEU A 494 29.01 -12.58 15.38
N ASN A 495 29.25 -13.89 15.31
CA ASN A 495 30.56 -14.44 15.00
C ASN A 495 31.09 -13.99 13.65
N ILE A 496 30.23 -13.95 12.62
CA ILE A 496 30.61 -13.48 11.27
C ILE A 496 30.92 -11.97 11.29
N LEU A 497 30.07 -11.16 11.92
CA LEU A 497 30.25 -9.70 11.99
C LEU A 497 31.52 -9.32 12.78
N ASN A 498 31.88 -10.09 13.81
CA ASN A 498 33.11 -9.89 14.58
C ASN A 498 34.38 -10.24 13.80
N LEU A 499 34.31 -10.95 12.67
CA LEU A 499 35.47 -11.17 11.80
C LEU A 499 35.76 -9.96 10.89
N THR A 500 34.79 -9.06 10.71
CA THR A 500 34.83 -7.96 9.72
C THR A 500 34.68 -6.58 10.39
N LEU A 501 35.32 -6.42 11.56
CA LEU A 501 35.08 -5.38 12.58
C LEU A 501 35.05 -3.92 12.10
N GLU A 502 35.73 -3.55 11.02
CA GLU A 502 35.96 -2.13 10.72
C GLU A 502 34.71 -1.31 10.36
N ASN A 503 33.55 -1.92 10.03
CA ASN A 503 32.34 -1.18 9.67
C ASN A 503 31.00 -1.81 10.11
N ASN A 504 31.00 -2.78 11.03
CA ASN A 504 29.81 -3.56 11.37
C ASN A 504 29.20 -3.27 12.76
N HIS A 505 29.62 -2.18 13.41
CA HIS A 505 29.22 -1.85 14.79
C HIS A 505 27.70 -1.80 15.00
N THR A 506 26.96 -1.19 14.07
CA THR A 506 25.49 -1.12 14.13
C THR A 506 24.85 -2.51 14.03
N LYS A 507 25.31 -3.36 13.11
CA LYS A 507 24.81 -4.73 12.94
C LYS A 507 25.12 -5.61 14.15
N ILE A 508 26.30 -5.44 14.76
CA ILE A 508 26.69 -6.13 16.00
C ILE A 508 25.76 -5.73 17.14
N ALA A 509 25.52 -4.42 17.31
CA ALA A 509 24.59 -3.91 18.31
C ALA A 509 23.17 -4.47 18.10
N THR A 510 22.66 -4.52 16.87
CA THR A 510 21.36 -5.13 16.55
C THR A 510 21.29 -6.61 16.95
N CYS A 511 22.32 -7.41 16.63
CA CYS A 511 22.36 -8.82 17.02
C CYS A 511 22.36 -9.01 18.54
N LEU A 512 23.16 -8.21 19.26
CA LEU A 512 23.21 -8.25 20.73
C LEU A 512 21.89 -7.79 21.37
N ASN A 513 21.24 -6.76 20.82
CA ASN A 513 19.91 -6.31 21.23
C ASN A 513 18.88 -7.44 21.09
N ASN A 514 18.90 -8.17 19.97
CA ASN A 514 18.02 -9.30 19.74
C ASN A 514 18.30 -10.46 20.72
N ILE A 515 19.56 -10.78 21.00
CA ILE A 515 19.93 -11.77 22.03
C ILE A 515 19.43 -11.33 23.41
N GLY A 516 19.63 -10.06 23.77
CA GLY A 516 19.15 -9.48 25.03
C GLY A 516 17.63 -9.58 25.16
N LEU A 517 16.89 -9.33 24.07
CA LEU A 517 15.45 -9.49 24.01
C LEU A 517 15.02 -10.95 24.24
N VAL A 518 15.67 -11.91 23.60
CA VAL A 518 15.38 -13.35 23.81
C VAL A 518 15.56 -13.71 25.29
N TYR A 519 16.70 -13.35 25.89
CA TYR A 519 16.95 -13.64 27.30
C TYR A 519 15.97 -12.94 28.24
N ARG A 520 15.56 -11.71 27.92
CA ARG A 520 14.53 -10.99 28.69
C ARG A 520 13.19 -11.73 28.65
N THR A 521 12.78 -12.21 27.47
CA THR A 521 11.54 -12.99 27.31
C THR A 521 11.59 -14.32 28.06
N GLU A 522 12.75 -14.98 28.08
CA GLU A 522 12.98 -16.18 28.90
C GLU A 522 13.20 -15.89 30.40
N LYS A 523 13.07 -14.62 30.83
CA LYS A 523 13.31 -14.14 32.21
C LYS A 523 14.74 -14.39 32.72
N ASN A 524 15.70 -14.59 31.81
CA ASN A 524 17.12 -14.66 32.13
C ASN A 524 17.73 -13.24 32.16
N TYR A 525 17.31 -12.45 33.15
CA TYR A 525 17.61 -11.02 33.20
C TYR A 525 19.10 -10.70 33.28
N PHE A 526 19.93 -11.54 33.91
CA PHE A 526 21.38 -11.32 33.98
C PHE A 526 22.07 -11.47 32.62
N LYS A 527 21.68 -12.46 31.82
CA LYS A 527 22.21 -12.59 30.45
C LYS A 527 21.70 -11.46 29.55
N ALA A 528 20.45 -11.04 29.72
CA ALA A 528 19.90 -9.89 29.00
C ALA A 528 20.68 -8.59 29.35
N LEU A 529 21.00 -8.38 30.63
CA LEU A 529 21.82 -7.24 31.08
C LEU A 529 23.21 -7.25 30.45
N ASP A 530 23.88 -8.41 30.40
CA ASP A 530 25.19 -8.54 29.74
C ASP A 530 25.11 -8.17 28.25
N SER A 531 24.07 -8.62 27.55
CA SER A 531 23.85 -8.26 26.14
C SER A 531 23.62 -6.76 25.94
N TYR A 532 22.71 -6.13 26.70
CA TYR A 532 22.44 -4.69 26.54
C TYR A 532 23.61 -3.81 27.02
N ARG A 533 24.43 -4.25 27.98
CA ARG A 533 25.66 -3.54 28.33
C ARG A 533 26.67 -3.52 27.18
N LYS A 534 26.85 -4.65 26.49
CA LYS A 534 27.70 -4.72 25.29
C LYS A 534 27.17 -3.81 24.17
N VAL A 535 25.86 -3.73 24.00
CA VAL A 535 25.23 -2.77 23.07
C VAL A 535 25.57 -1.34 23.48
N LEU A 536 25.38 -0.99 24.76
CA LEU A 536 25.66 0.35 25.28
C LEU A 536 27.13 0.75 25.06
N ASP A 537 28.08 -0.17 25.25
CA ASP A 537 29.50 0.09 25.02
C ASP A 537 29.81 0.38 23.54
N ILE A 538 29.13 -0.30 22.62
CA ILE A 538 29.24 -0.03 21.18
C ILE A 538 28.62 1.33 20.85
N GLU A 539 27.40 1.58 21.30
CA GLU A 539 26.66 2.82 21.02
C GLU A 539 27.42 4.05 21.54
N LYS A 540 27.96 3.99 22.78
CA LYS A 540 28.79 5.06 23.34
C LYS A 540 30.06 5.33 22.54
N LYS A 541 30.60 4.32 21.86
CA LYS A 541 31.84 4.46 21.09
C LYS A 541 31.59 5.08 19.70
N TYR A 542 30.43 4.83 19.09
CA TYR A 542 30.19 5.15 17.68
C TYR A 542 29.06 6.16 17.43
N LEU A 543 28.19 6.40 18.40
CA LEU A 543 27.06 7.33 18.29
C LEU A 543 27.34 8.61 19.07
N SER A 544 26.66 9.70 18.69
CA SER A 544 26.68 10.94 19.47
C SER A 544 25.97 10.75 20.81
N GLU A 545 26.35 11.54 21.81
CA GLU A 545 25.81 11.41 23.19
C GLU A 545 24.28 11.56 23.28
N ASN A 546 23.66 12.21 22.29
CA ASN A 546 22.21 12.46 22.21
C ASN A 546 21.48 11.55 21.21
N HIS A 547 22.13 10.47 20.74
CA HIS A 547 21.52 9.55 19.78
C HIS A 547 20.36 8.76 20.41
N SER A 548 19.26 8.56 19.66
CA SER A 548 18.04 7.92 20.16
C SER A 548 18.23 6.51 20.71
N ASP A 549 19.15 5.77 20.09
CA ASP A 549 19.43 4.38 20.44
C ASP A 549 20.01 4.25 21.87
N LEU A 550 20.84 5.22 22.30
CA LEU A 550 21.36 5.27 23.67
C LEU A 550 20.22 5.39 24.69
N GLY A 551 19.27 6.30 24.44
CA GLY A 551 18.10 6.50 25.28
C GLY A 551 17.23 5.24 25.41
N GLN A 552 17.12 4.46 24.33
CA GLN A 552 16.40 3.18 24.35
C GLN A 552 17.18 2.08 25.08
N THR A 553 18.49 1.97 24.87
CA THR A 553 19.33 1.00 25.57
C THR A 553 19.36 1.25 27.08
N TYR A 554 19.45 2.51 27.51
CA TYR A 554 19.31 2.88 28.93
C TYR A 554 17.95 2.44 29.50
N HIS A 555 16.86 2.68 28.78
CA HIS A 555 15.52 2.24 29.20
C HIS A 555 15.44 0.71 29.37
N ASN A 556 15.97 -0.05 28.42
CA ASN A 556 15.97 -1.51 28.47
C ASN A 556 16.77 -2.05 29.66
N ILE A 557 17.94 -1.45 29.95
CA ILE A 557 18.75 -1.80 31.13
C ILE A 557 18.00 -1.47 32.42
N GLY A 558 17.36 -0.30 32.50
CA GLY A 558 16.54 0.11 33.65
C GLY A 558 15.40 -0.88 33.91
N ALA A 559 14.71 -1.32 32.85
CA ALA A 559 13.64 -2.33 32.93
C ALA A 559 14.14 -3.69 33.43
N LEU A 560 15.36 -4.10 33.06
CA LEU A 560 15.94 -5.33 33.56
C LEU A 560 16.33 -5.24 35.04
N TYR A 561 16.90 -4.12 35.47
CA TYR A 561 17.17 -3.88 36.89
C TYR A 561 15.89 -3.86 37.72
N TRP A 562 14.82 -3.27 37.18
CA TRP A 562 13.48 -3.33 37.77
C TRP A 562 13.00 -4.77 37.96
N CYS A 563 13.07 -5.60 36.92
CA CYS A 563 12.69 -7.01 36.99
C CYS A 563 13.53 -7.83 37.99
N CYS A 564 14.78 -7.42 38.23
CA CYS A 564 15.66 -8.03 39.23
C CYS A 564 15.46 -7.49 40.66
N GLY A 565 14.61 -6.47 40.86
CA GLY A 565 14.41 -5.82 42.16
C GLY A 565 15.50 -4.81 42.56
N PHE A 566 16.42 -4.48 41.67
CA PHE A 566 17.47 -3.48 41.90
C PHE A 566 16.97 -2.08 41.55
N TYR A 567 16.06 -1.56 42.39
CA TYR A 567 15.32 -0.33 42.12
C TYR A 567 16.18 0.93 42.01
N ASP A 568 17.32 1.01 42.71
CA ASP A 568 18.24 2.15 42.61
C ASP A 568 18.93 2.19 41.24
N ASN A 569 19.42 1.05 40.76
CA ASN A 569 20.00 0.96 39.42
C ASN A 569 18.93 1.20 38.34
N ALA A 570 17.72 0.66 38.52
CA ALA A 570 16.62 0.92 37.60
C ALA A 570 16.34 2.43 37.47
N MET A 571 16.30 3.13 38.61
CA MET A 571 16.10 4.58 38.66
C MET A 571 17.22 5.34 37.93
N GLU A 572 18.48 5.01 38.18
CA GLU A 572 19.64 5.62 37.52
C GLU A 572 19.51 5.52 35.98
N TYR A 573 19.27 4.32 35.47
CA TYR A 573 19.16 4.08 34.03
C TYR A 573 17.91 4.70 33.40
N TYR A 574 16.78 4.73 34.10
CA TYR A 574 15.60 5.45 33.59
C TYR A 574 15.81 6.96 33.55
N ASN A 575 16.52 7.55 34.52
CA ASN A 575 16.87 8.97 34.48
C ASN A 575 17.81 9.28 33.32
N LEU A 576 18.82 8.45 33.06
CA LEU A 576 19.69 8.59 31.88
C LEU A 576 18.89 8.49 30.56
N SER A 577 17.94 7.56 30.49
CA SER A 577 17.02 7.44 29.34
C SER A 577 16.17 8.69 29.16
N LEU A 578 15.64 9.23 30.25
CA LEU A 578 14.77 10.41 30.23
C LEU A 578 15.54 11.67 29.80
N GLU A 579 16.72 11.89 30.38
CA GLU A 579 17.61 13.00 30.02
C GLU A 579 17.97 12.97 28.54
N ASN A 580 18.37 11.79 28.02
CA ASN A 580 18.69 11.61 26.61
C ASN A 580 17.46 11.85 25.71
N LYS A 581 16.29 11.29 26.04
CA LYS A 581 15.03 11.49 25.30
C LYS A 581 14.63 12.96 25.15
N TYR A 582 14.82 13.77 26.20
CA TYR A 582 14.53 15.20 26.15
C TYR A 582 15.42 15.99 25.18
N GLN A 583 16.58 15.45 24.75
CA GLN A 583 17.47 16.13 23.80
C GLN A 583 17.00 16.03 22.34
N TYR A 584 16.21 15.00 21.98
CA TYR A 584 15.83 14.74 20.58
C TYR A 584 14.32 14.52 20.35
N LEU A 585 13.51 14.41 21.40
CA LEU A 585 12.05 14.27 21.29
C LEU A 585 11.33 15.52 21.80
N PRO A 586 10.18 15.87 21.21
CA PRO A 586 9.25 16.81 21.83
C PRO A 586 8.86 16.35 23.23
N SER A 587 8.69 17.28 24.17
CA SER A 587 8.36 16.98 25.57
C SER A 587 7.07 16.18 25.77
N GLN A 588 6.18 16.16 24.77
CA GLN A 588 4.92 15.42 24.76
C GLN A 588 5.00 14.09 23.99
N HIS A 589 6.20 13.57 23.73
CA HIS A 589 6.35 12.29 23.05
C HIS A 589 6.03 11.11 23.98
N ILE A 590 5.29 10.11 23.48
CA ILE A 590 4.79 8.96 24.26
C ILE A 590 5.91 8.18 24.96
N SER A 591 7.08 8.05 24.34
CA SER A 591 8.23 7.34 24.94
C SER A 591 8.79 8.01 26.20
N ILE A 592 8.55 9.31 26.40
CA ILE A 592 8.88 10.04 27.64
C ILE A 592 7.89 9.63 28.74
N ALA A 593 6.59 9.58 28.42
CA ALA A 593 5.54 9.13 29.34
C ALA A 593 5.80 7.72 29.87
N MET A 594 6.20 6.79 29.01
CA MET A 594 6.55 5.42 29.41
C MET A 594 7.72 5.38 30.42
N THR A 595 8.76 6.20 30.21
CA THR A 595 9.89 6.25 31.16
C THR A 595 9.44 6.88 32.50
N LEU A 596 8.64 7.96 32.47
CA LEU A 596 8.08 8.59 33.66
C LEU A 596 7.20 7.63 34.47
N GLU A 597 6.34 6.86 33.79
CA GLU A 597 5.51 5.84 34.41
C GLU A 597 6.35 4.77 35.14
N ASN A 598 7.42 4.28 34.51
CA ASN A 598 8.33 3.32 35.15
C ASN A 598 9.06 3.90 36.37
N ILE A 599 9.44 5.19 36.32
CA ILE A 599 9.99 5.89 37.49
C ILE A 599 8.93 6.01 38.61
N GLY A 600 7.67 6.30 38.25
CA GLY A 600 6.55 6.31 39.19
C GLY A 600 6.35 4.95 39.87
N LEU A 601 6.42 3.85 39.11
CA LEU A 601 6.36 2.49 39.62
C LEU A 601 7.48 2.21 40.63
N ILE A 602 8.69 2.70 40.37
CA ILE A 602 9.82 2.59 41.30
C ILE A 602 9.54 3.30 42.61
N HIS A 603 9.09 4.55 42.56
CA HIS A 603 8.75 5.30 43.76
C HIS A 603 7.65 4.60 44.55
N GLU A 604 6.62 4.08 43.87
CA GLU A 604 5.53 3.37 44.52
C GLU A 604 6.01 2.09 45.23
N ASN A 605 6.88 1.30 44.59
CA ASN A 605 7.45 0.09 45.21
C ASN A 605 8.40 0.40 46.38
N LYS A 606 8.99 1.60 46.41
CA LYS A 606 9.74 2.14 47.56
C LYS A 606 8.85 2.76 48.64
N ASN A 607 7.52 2.70 48.51
CA ASN A 607 6.53 3.37 49.36
C ASN A 607 6.63 4.92 49.36
N ASN A 608 7.26 5.51 48.35
CA ASN A 608 7.31 6.96 48.14
C ASN A 608 6.11 7.41 47.30
N ILE A 609 4.91 7.27 47.87
CA ILE A 609 3.64 7.41 47.13
C ILE A 609 3.42 8.82 46.55
N GLN A 610 3.87 9.87 47.25
CA GLN A 610 3.74 11.25 46.76
C GLN A 610 4.55 11.49 45.48
N GLU A 611 5.79 11.04 45.46
CA GLU A 611 6.67 11.10 44.30
C GLU A 611 6.15 10.23 43.16
N ALA A 612 5.64 9.03 43.45
CA ALA A 612 5.01 8.17 42.45
C ALA A 612 3.86 8.90 41.73
N LEU A 613 2.98 9.55 42.51
CA LEU A 613 1.87 10.33 41.97
C LEU A 613 2.32 11.52 41.12
N LYS A 614 3.45 12.16 41.45
CA LYS A 614 4.01 13.23 40.63
C LYS A 614 4.34 12.70 39.23
N TYR A 615 5.12 11.63 39.14
CA TYR A 615 5.51 11.04 37.86
C TYR A 615 4.33 10.47 37.08
N TYR A 616 3.38 9.80 37.75
CA TYR A 616 2.20 9.29 37.08
C TYR A 616 1.33 10.38 36.47
N LYS A 617 1.17 11.51 37.17
CA LYS A 617 0.41 12.66 36.64
C LYS A 617 1.09 13.28 35.43
N GLU A 618 2.42 13.43 35.46
CA GLU A 618 3.19 13.92 34.31
C GLU A 618 3.04 13.00 33.10
N ALA A 619 3.16 11.68 33.29
CA ALA A 619 2.92 10.69 32.22
C ALA A 619 1.48 10.74 31.67
N ALA A 620 0.48 10.86 32.55
CA ALA A 620 -0.93 10.93 32.15
C ALA A 620 -1.27 12.15 31.29
N ILE A 621 -0.65 13.30 31.56
CA ILE A 621 -0.82 14.50 30.72
C ILE A 621 -0.38 14.22 29.28
N ILE A 622 0.77 13.56 29.11
CA ILE A 622 1.31 13.21 27.80
C ILE A 622 0.39 12.22 27.10
N TYR A 623 0.05 11.10 27.75
CA TYR A 623 -0.81 10.07 27.17
C TYR A 623 -2.18 10.63 26.75
N ARG A 624 -2.84 11.44 27.59
CA ARG A 624 -4.15 12.05 27.28
C ARG A 624 -4.10 13.03 26.10
N HIS A 625 -2.95 13.67 25.86
CA HIS A 625 -2.77 14.59 24.74
C HIS A 625 -2.52 13.86 23.42
N THR A 626 -1.81 12.73 23.45
CA THR A 626 -1.37 12.01 22.23
C THR A 626 -2.28 10.85 21.84
N LEU A 627 -2.98 10.23 22.79
CA LEU A 627 -3.74 9.00 22.59
C LEU A 627 -5.23 9.20 22.84
N SER A 628 -6.04 8.35 22.21
CA SER A 628 -7.48 8.30 22.47
C SER A 628 -7.76 7.94 23.93
N PRO A 629 -8.81 8.48 24.58
CA PRO A 629 -9.16 8.18 25.97
C PRO A 629 -9.37 6.68 26.28
N VAL A 630 -9.66 5.87 25.26
CA VAL A 630 -9.86 4.40 25.39
C VAL A 630 -8.58 3.59 25.14
N HIS A 631 -7.45 4.24 24.85
CA HIS A 631 -6.18 3.56 24.62
C HIS A 631 -5.68 2.86 25.90
N SER A 632 -5.07 1.68 25.77
CA SER A 632 -4.60 0.85 26.89
C SER A 632 -3.72 1.63 27.87
N ASP A 633 -2.77 2.40 27.34
CA ASP A 633 -1.80 3.13 28.16
C ASP A 633 -2.45 4.26 28.97
N VAL A 634 -3.47 4.92 28.42
CA VAL A 634 -4.27 5.91 29.17
C VAL A 634 -5.00 5.21 30.31
N LEU A 635 -5.66 4.08 30.04
CA LEU A 635 -6.35 3.32 31.08
C LEU A 635 -5.39 2.82 32.17
N GLN A 636 -4.21 2.35 31.77
CA GLN A 636 -3.18 1.84 32.68
C GLN A 636 -2.65 2.93 33.61
N ILE A 637 -2.35 4.12 33.08
CA ILE A 637 -1.84 5.22 33.91
C ILE A 637 -2.90 5.75 34.88
N GLU A 638 -4.18 5.81 34.49
CA GLU A 638 -5.27 6.17 35.40
C GLU A 638 -5.45 5.16 36.53
N ASN A 639 -5.29 3.87 36.22
CA ASN A 639 -5.30 2.81 37.23
C ASN A 639 -4.12 2.95 38.20
N ASN A 640 -2.91 3.25 37.69
CA ASN A 640 -1.73 3.51 38.52
C ASN A 640 -1.93 4.72 39.45
N ILE A 641 -2.49 5.82 38.94
CA ILE A 641 -2.84 7.00 39.75
C ILE A 641 -3.87 6.66 40.83
N SER A 642 -4.95 5.97 40.46
CA SER A 642 -6.02 5.57 41.38
C SER A 642 -5.51 4.66 42.49
N ARG A 643 -4.66 3.69 42.13
CA ARG A 643 -3.99 2.79 43.06
C ARG A 643 -3.10 3.56 44.03
N ALA A 644 -2.22 4.43 43.53
CA ALA A 644 -1.35 5.23 44.38
C ALA A 644 -2.14 6.18 45.31
N LEU A 645 -3.23 6.80 44.84
CA LEU A 645 -4.11 7.62 45.69
C LEU A 645 -4.79 6.83 46.81
N SER A 646 -5.10 5.55 46.59
CA SER A 646 -5.68 4.69 47.63
C SER A 646 -4.73 4.43 48.79
N HIS A 647 -3.41 4.45 48.55
CA HIS A 647 -2.38 4.29 49.58
C HIS A 647 -2.15 5.54 50.44
N LEU A 648 -2.72 6.70 50.07
CA LEU A 648 -2.68 7.94 50.85
C LEU A 648 -3.94 8.18 51.71
N LYS A 649 -4.97 7.34 51.56
CA LYS A 649 -6.19 7.36 52.36
C LYS A 649 -6.06 6.41 53.53
#